data_AF-A0A3E2YPG5-F1
#
_entry.id   AF-A0A3E2YPG5-F1
#
_cell.length_a   1.000
_cell.length_b   1.000
_cell.length_c   1.000
_cell.angle_alpha   90.00
_cell.angle_beta   90.00
_cell.angle_gamma   90.00
#
_symmetry.space_group_name_H-M   'P 1'
#
loop_
_entity.id
_entity.type
_entity.pdbx_description
1 polymer ?
#
loop_
_entity_poly.entity_id
_entity_poly.type
_entity_poly.pdbx_seq_one_letter_code
_entity_poly.pdbx_strand_id
1 'polypeptide(L)'
;MTAIAIRPRIDERTVTAGTTPRFALLIVLIVVSSVDLMRTLNSTADQSLAWWGCRLAAGVDPAQKDRTVMLGEVSQADAYHDCMIRYALPPWWQPLGWPVLLAVVALLVFWVLPRWKTRRTVPLAAVDHDGEISWAVAELAATIGLRRFPRVVVDPAAASTGAVVFGRDGRSVLCLHGGLVASRVHDPGRFRAVVLHELAHIDNRDITISYATIALWRAFLFAMVLPSTGMLLVTLPNSLRSPYWSTYAPAATRNLLFVVVLCALVYLARSEVLRTREIYADLSAARWGADPDGWQAPAAPVRGRARRALDRFRDLWRTHPCWEVRRWALADPEILFRVAAMPMFLTGVAAALINNRIWMYAKQYRLAGGWNDQLVALTAASLVAGVAGVALWRAVAHALLTGRPAPSGVRGGAWLGVGMAFGHLLAGQEVISDWLPESPYYLVLVVLAGMAFAWWTSQCAQVWITARHGRPVSRLLLVGLPSAALVMSGWFTWWHGGGALLAAGWPFEPDQIRALLERTVTGPAPGHRNVLTGVAAMIPVVASMTKVPLILVQVAVLWLVPLAAWAARSSSGGVAPSAPGLPPLRLAVLPGVLGGILCWDAVVWTQAYLHPLRPDTEQGWALYQILYTAWLFVALVGPAAPAVLLASALNPRHRLVSTLIAAEVAVLAGFAGMVVLVSTDGCVRPLAVLGSSCGSRLPAAWSTVELLLTPALVIAAVCGGVAAVLVGLLSRVPRPRRGRAAAPAWSAGGTALRRIVVGALVSVAMLVTISEVALRLHERAAPESQAVSRMLPPAPAVAVSAETKRVQIASWERYGGRGLLGRFSTEMDKLIAAMQVSIDTASNGRVDISPARAACVAIGGFGRDAERYFRVPDAEGDESWQRYIALIRQGSRNCVEAVDRDDHTLFYASVDQLEDALRTGIVLIRRLNTLHPGGL
;
A
#
# COMPACT_ATOMS: atom_id res chain seq x y z
N MET A 1 32.74 -49.74 -5.32
CA MET A 1 32.84 -48.29 -5.62
C MET A 1 31.43 -47.77 -5.92
N THR A 2 30.80 -47.13 -4.94
CA THR A 2 29.49 -46.47 -5.12
C THR A 2 29.68 -45.24 -5.99
N ALA A 3 29.10 -45.25 -7.19
CA ALA A 3 29.05 -44.08 -8.06
C ALA A 3 28.36 -42.93 -7.31
N ILE A 4 29.15 -41.95 -6.87
CA ILE A 4 28.63 -40.69 -6.34
C ILE A 4 27.91 -40.03 -7.52
N ALA A 5 26.58 -40.07 -7.49
CA ALA A 5 25.76 -39.38 -8.47
C ALA A 5 26.12 -37.89 -8.43
N ILE A 6 26.88 -37.43 -9.42
CA ILE A 6 27.24 -36.03 -9.59
C ILE A 6 25.94 -35.28 -9.84
N ARG A 7 25.42 -34.62 -8.80
CA ARG A 7 24.24 -33.77 -8.93
C ARG A 7 24.57 -32.63 -9.89
N PRO A 8 23.74 -32.35 -10.91
CA PRO A 8 23.97 -31.22 -11.78
C PRO A 8 23.97 -29.92 -10.94
N ARG A 9 25.12 -29.26 -10.86
CA ARG A 9 25.25 -27.95 -10.19
C ARG A 9 24.68 -26.88 -11.11
N ILE A 10 23.50 -26.38 -10.76
CA ILE A 10 22.86 -25.25 -11.45
C ILE A 10 23.59 -23.98 -11.02
N ASP A 11 24.06 -23.18 -11.98
CA ASP A 11 24.68 -21.89 -11.68
C ASP A 11 23.68 -20.96 -10.95
N GLU A 12 24.06 -20.38 -9.80
CA GLU A 12 23.16 -19.60 -8.93
C GLU A 12 22.73 -18.26 -9.55
N ARG A 13 23.28 -17.95 -10.73
CA ARG A 13 22.99 -16.79 -11.58
C ARG A 13 22.06 -17.08 -12.75
N THR A 14 21.69 -18.34 -13.00
CA THR A 14 20.68 -18.70 -14.02
C THR A 14 19.34 -17.98 -13.85
N VAL A 15 19.08 -17.50 -12.63
CA VAL A 15 18.05 -16.49 -12.33
C VAL A 15 18.78 -15.30 -11.69
N THR A 16 18.46 -14.07 -12.13
CA THR A 16 19.07 -12.79 -11.72
C THR A 16 19.54 -12.73 -10.26
N ALA A 17 20.83 -12.48 -10.01
CA ALA A 17 21.42 -12.45 -8.65
C ALA A 17 20.58 -11.62 -7.67
N GLY A 18 20.31 -12.16 -6.48
CA GLY A 18 19.40 -11.54 -5.50
C GLY A 18 19.94 -10.27 -4.84
N THR A 19 21.14 -9.81 -5.17
CA THR A 19 21.79 -8.64 -4.59
C THR A 19 21.17 -7.32 -5.08
N THR A 20 20.85 -7.21 -6.38
CA THR A 20 20.19 -6.04 -6.97
C THR A 20 18.85 -5.69 -6.32
N PRO A 21 17.88 -6.61 -6.15
CA PRO A 21 16.61 -6.29 -5.50
C PRO A 21 16.79 -5.88 -4.03
N ARG A 22 17.76 -6.45 -3.31
CA ARG A 22 18.09 -6.04 -1.93
C ARG A 22 18.66 -4.62 -1.87
N PHE A 23 19.50 -4.25 -2.83
CA PHE A 23 20.04 -2.89 -2.94
C PHE A 23 18.94 -1.88 -3.31
N ALA A 24 18.03 -2.24 -4.22
CA ALA A 24 16.86 -1.42 -4.54
C ALA A 24 15.96 -1.20 -3.31
N LEU A 25 15.73 -2.25 -2.51
CA LEU A 25 15.01 -2.14 -1.24
C LEU A 25 15.69 -1.17 -0.25
N LEU A 26 17.03 -1.20 -0.15
CA LEU A 26 17.77 -0.24 0.67
C LEU A 26 17.58 1.20 0.18
N ILE A 27 17.65 1.45 -1.13
CA ILE A 27 17.40 2.78 -1.70
C ILE A 27 15.99 3.25 -1.33
N VAL A 28 14.98 2.40 -1.52
CA VAL A 28 13.59 2.75 -1.20
C VAL A 28 13.43 3.06 0.29
N LEU A 29 13.96 2.22 1.18
CA LEU A 29 13.94 2.47 2.62
C LEU A 29 14.57 3.82 2.96
N ILE A 30 15.74 4.15 2.38
CA ILE A 30 16.42 5.43 2.62
C ILE A 30 15.61 6.61 2.11
N VAL A 31 15.06 6.53 0.89
CA VAL A 31 14.24 7.61 0.31
C VAL A 31 12.99 7.86 1.16
N VAL A 32 12.24 6.80 1.49
CA VAL A 32 11.03 6.91 2.32
C VAL A 32 11.37 7.44 3.71
N SER A 33 12.46 6.95 4.30
CA SER A 33 12.95 7.45 5.58
C SER A 33 13.34 8.93 5.51
N SER A 34 13.97 9.37 4.42
CA SER A 34 14.38 10.78 4.25
C SER A 34 13.19 11.72 4.14
N VAL A 35 12.16 11.31 3.39
CA VAL A 35 10.91 12.07 3.23
C VAL A 35 10.17 12.18 4.57
N ASP A 36 10.25 11.15 5.41
CA ASP A 36 9.64 11.20 6.73
C ASP A 36 10.43 12.06 7.73
N LEU A 37 11.74 11.84 7.83
CA LEU A 37 12.62 12.61 8.70
C LEU A 37 12.61 14.10 8.35
N MET A 38 12.46 14.44 7.06
CA MET A 38 12.20 15.81 6.61
C MET A 38 11.00 16.43 7.34
N ARG A 39 9.90 15.70 7.53
CA ARG A 39 8.70 16.26 8.18
C ARG A 39 9.03 16.77 9.58
N THR A 40 9.93 16.07 10.28
CA THR A 40 10.46 16.49 11.59
C THR A 40 11.36 17.71 11.48
N LEU A 41 12.14 17.83 10.40
CA LEU A 41 13.01 18.99 10.14
C LEU A 41 12.23 20.25 9.77
N ASN A 42 11.19 20.10 8.97
CA ASN A 42 10.37 21.20 8.47
C ASN A 42 9.29 21.62 9.48
N SER A 43 8.91 20.74 10.42
CA SER A 43 8.03 21.10 11.52
C SER A 43 8.75 22.05 12.48
N THR A 44 8.84 23.32 12.09
CA THR A 44 9.12 24.41 13.03
C THR A 44 8.03 24.39 14.11
N ALA A 45 8.33 24.97 15.28
CA ALA A 45 7.33 25.13 16.32
C ALA A 45 6.04 25.75 15.74
N ASP A 46 6.17 26.77 14.88
CA ASP A 46 5.04 27.44 14.23
C ASP A 46 4.22 26.55 13.29
N GLN A 47 4.85 25.72 12.45
CA GLN A 47 4.10 24.80 11.55
C GLN A 47 3.38 23.70 12.33
N SER A 48 4.02 23.17 13.38
CA SER A 48 3.39 22.18 14.26
C SER A 48 2.19 22.76 15.01
N LEU A 49 2.31 24.01 15.45
CA LEU A 49 1.21 24.78 16.04
C LEU A 49 0.12 25.08 15.02
N ALA A 50 0.45 25.40 13.77
CA ALA A 50 -0.51 25.64 12.70
C ALA A 50 -1.33 24.39 12.32
N TRP A 51 -0.69 23.22 12.29
CA TRP A 51 -1.37 21.96 12.03
C TRP A 51 -2.43 21.66 13.09
N TRP A 52 -2.07 21.79 14.39
CA TRP A 52 -3.03 21.67 15.48
C TRP A 52 -4.05 22.81 15.50
N GLY A 53 -3.63 24.01 15.13
CA GLY A 53 -4.48 25.18 14.99
C GLY A 53 -5.64 24.96 14.03
N CYS A 54 -5.40 24.38 12.85
CA CYS A 54 -6.47 24.04 11.90
C CYS A 54 -7.44 22.98 12.45
N ARG A 55 -6.95 21.99 13.21
CA ARG A 55 -7.81 20.99 13.86
C ARG A 55 -8.69 21.61 14.95
N LEU A 56 -8.07 22.41 15.81
CA LEU A 56 -8.76 23.12 16.90
C LEU A 56 -9.79 24.11 16.34
N ALA A 57 -9.46 24.80 15.24
CA ALA A 57 -10.39 25.68 14.51
C ALA A 57 -11.58 24.91 13.93
N ALA A 58 -11.38 23.66 13.50
CA ALA A 58 -12.46 22.76 13.07
C ALA A 58 -13.31 22.20 14.23
N GLY A 59 -13.05 22.60 15.49
CA GLY A 59 -13.75 22.14 16.67
C GLY A 59 -13.32 20.76 17.18
N VAL A 60 -12.16 20.25 16.72
CA VAL A 60 -11.60 18.99 17.22
C VAL A 60 -11.18 19.16 18.68
N ASP A 61 -11.61 18.23 19.54
CA ASP A 61 -11.13 18.13 20.92
C ASP A 61 -10.00 17.09 20.99
N PRO A 62 -8.77 17.50 21.34
CA PRO A 62 -7.65 16.59 21.50
C PRO A 62 -7.89 15.47 22.51
N ALA A 63 -8.69 15.71 23.56
CA ALA A 63 -8.90 14.72 24.61
C ALA A 63 -9.78 13.54 24.17
N GLN A 64 -10.40 13.62 22.99
CA GLN A 64 -11.25 12.56 22.46
C GLN A 64 -10.46 11.48 21.73
N LYS A 65 -11.09 10.31 21.58
CA LYS A 65 -10.54 9.19 20.80
C LYS A 65 -10.34 9.57 19.33
N ASP A 66 -9.35 8.93 18.70
CA ASP A 66 -8.94 9.16 17.31
C ASP A 66 -10.12 9.10 16.31
N ARG A 67 -11.07 8.19 16.52
CA ARG A 67 -12.28 8.06 15.68
C ARG A 67 -13.11 9.34 15.65
N THR A 68 -13.36 9.97 16.80
CA THR A 68 -14.17 11.19 16.88
C THR A 68 -13.42 12.38 16.30
N VAL A 69 -12.10 12.43 16.48
CA VAL A 69 -11.23 13.42 15.83
C VAL A 69 -11.32 13.32 14.30
N MET A 70 -11.22 12.12 13.73
CA MET A 70 -11.36 11.90 12.29
C MET A 70 -12.74 12.31 11.76
N LEU A 71 -13.81 12.02 12.50
CA LEU A 71 -15.17 12.46 12.14
C LEU A 71 -15.30 13.97 12.11
N GLY A 72 -14.68 14.68 13.07
CA GLY A 72 -14.62 16.15 13.08
C GLY A 72 -13.97 16.70 11.82
N GLU A 73 -12.80 16.16 11.44
CA GLU A 73 -12.09 16.54 10.20
C GLU A 73 -12.92 16.26 8.95
N VAL A 74 -13.53 15.07 8.84
CA VAL A 74 -14.33 14.67 7.66
C VAL A 74 -15.57 15.53 7.51
N SER A 75 -16.23 15.90 8.62
CA SER A 75 -17.43 16.74 8.59
C SER A 75 -17.20 18.16 8.06
N GLN A 76 -15.94 18.63 8.08
CA GLN A 76 -15.53 19.96 7.61
C GLN A 76 -14.30 19.86 6.68
N ALA A 77 -14.24 18.80 5.86
CA ALA A 77 -13.03 18.42 5.12
C ALA A 77 -12.51 19.53 4.19
N ASP A 78 -13.39 20.26 3.52
CA ASP A 78 -13.00 21.32 2.58
C ASP A 78 -12.36 22.51 3.32
N ALA A 79 -13.03 23.02 4.36
CA ALA A 79 -12.52 24.10 5.22
C ALA A 79 -11.20 23.71 5.92
N TYR A 80 -11.14 22.47 6.42
CA TYR A 80 -9.95 21.93 7.05
C TYR A 80 -8.75 21.91 6.10
N HIS A 81 -8.99 21.45 4.88
CA HIS A 81 -7.95 21.41 3.86
C HIS A 81 -7.48 22.81 3.43
N ASP A 82 -8.39 23.76 3.27
CA ASP A 82 -8.05 25.14 2.88
C ASP A 82 -7.21 25.82 3.99
N CYS A 83 -7.53 25.56 5.27
CA CYS A 83 -6.69 25.99 6.39
C CYS A 83 -5.29 25.37 6.33
N MET A 84 -5.22 24.05 6.08
CA MET A 84 -3.97 23.30 6.00
C MET A 84 -3.04 23.85 4.91
N ILE A 85 -3.55 24.08 3.69
CA ILE A 85 -2.76 24.67 2.58
C ILE A 85 -2.20 26.03 2.99
N ARG A 86 -3.00 26.86 3.66
CA ARG A 86 -2.62 28.24 3.96
C ARG A 86 -1.59 28.36 5.08
N TYR A 87 -1.67 27.51 6.09
CA TYR A 87 -0.92 27.71 7.34
C TYR A 87 0.01 26.57 7.73
N ALA A 88 -0.25 25.34 7.30
CA ALA A 88 0.39 24.16 7.90
C ALA A 88 1.17 23.29 6.89
N LEU A 89 0.84 23.33 5.60
CA LEU A 89 1.49 22.48 4.61
C LEU A 89 2.83 23.08 4.13
N PRO A 90 3.88 22.26 4.03
CA PRO A 90 5.12 22.69 3.40
C PRO A 90 4.94 22.94 1.88
N PRO A 91 5.83 23.71 1.25
CA PRO A 91 5.91 23.78 -0.21
C PRO A 91 6.07 22.40 -0.86
N TRP A 92 5.35 22.16 -1.96
CA TRP A 92 5.29 20.87 -2.65
C TRP A 92 6.65 20.32 -3.13
N TRP A 93 7.65 21.18 -3.32
CA TRP A 93 8.99 20.78 -3.77
C TRP A 93 9.84 20.18 -2.64
N GLN A 94 9.54 20.48 -1.37
CA GLN A 94 10.35 20.04 -0.23
C GLN A 94 10.46 18.51 -0.12
N PRO A 95 9.36 17.72 -0.22
CA PRO A 95 9.44 16.26 -0.23
C PRO A 95 10.37 15.66 -1.30
N LEU A 96 10.57 16.38 -2.41
CA LEU A 96 11.46 15.95 -3.50
C LEU A 96 12.90 16.46 -3.30
N GLY A 97 13.07 17.65 -2.72
CA GLY A 97 14.38 18.26 -2.49
C GLY A 97 15.29 17.44 -1.58
N TRP A 98 14.76 16.80 -0.54
CA TRP A 98 15.58 16.04 0.42
C TRP A 98 16.13 14.71 -0.12
N PRO A 99 15.33 13.87 -0.82
CA PRO A 99 15.89 12.72 -1.55
C PRO A 99 16.95 13.13 -2.57
N VAL A 100 16.77 14.26 -3.26
CA VAL A 100 17.77 14.80 -4.19
C VAL A 100 19.04 15.21 -3.46
N LEU A 101 18.94 15.96 -2.35
CA LEU A 101 20.08 16.32 -1.52
C LEU A 101 20.81 15.07 -1.00
N LEU A 102 20.07 14.08 -0.50
CA LEU A 102 20.63 12.81 -0.05
C LEU A 102 21.40 12.11 -1.18
N ALA A 103 20.83 12.06 -2.38
CA ALA A 103 21.46 11.46 -3.55
C ALA A 103 22.76 12.21 -3.91
N VAL A 104 22.75 13.54 -3.89
CA VAL A 104 23.96 14.36 -4.13
C VAL A 104 25.03 14.07 -3.09
N VAL A 105 24.69 14.08 -1.79
CA VAL A 105 25.65 13.77 -0.71
C VAL A 105 26.19 12.34 -0.84
N ALA A 106 25.31 11.37 -1.13
CA ALA A 106 25.71 9.98 -1.33
C ALA A 106 26.65 9.83 -2.54
N LEU A 107 26.39 10.53 -3.64
CA LEU A 107 27.27 10.54 -4.80
C LEU A 107 28.63 11.15 -4.43
N LEU A 108 28.67 12.31 -3.76
CA LEU A 108 29.93 12.92 -3.31
C LEU A 108 30.74 11.96 -2.43
N VAL A 109 30.11 11.34 -1.43
CA VAL A 109 30.77 10.34 -0.57
C VAL A 109 31.26 9.14 -1.40
N PHE A 110 30.46 8.63 -2.33
CA PHE A 110 30.83 7.52 -3.22
C PHE A 110 32.07 7.84 -4.07
N TRP A 111 32.21 9.09 -4.55
CA TRP A 111 33.35 9.53 -5.35
C TRP A 111 34.61 9.84 -4.53
N VAL A 112 34.46 10.33 -3.31
CA VAL A 112 35.58 10.72 -2.43
C VAL A 112 36.18 9.52 -1.71
N LEU A 113 35.36 8.56 -1.28
CA LEU A 113 35.79 7.48 -0.39
C LEU A 113 36.91 6.58 -0.96
N PRO A 114 36.88 6.16 -2.24
CA PRO A 114 37.99 5.40 -2.84
C PRO A 114 39.30 6.20 -2.90
N ARG A 115 39.24 7.50 -3.23
CA ARG A 115 40.42 8.38 -3.30
C ARG A 115 41.05 8.62 -1.93
N TRP A 116 40.21 8.69 -0.90
CA TRP A 116 40.69 8.82 0.47
C TRP A 116 41.41 7.54 0.93
N LYS A 117 40.88 6.36 0.58
CA LYS A 117 41.52 5.06 0.91
C LYS A 117 42.88 4.89 0.25
N THR A 118 43.09 5.37 -0.99
CA THR A 118 44.39 5.26 -1.68
C THR A 118 45.53 6.04 -1.00
N ARG A 119 45.24 6.94 -0.06
CA ARG A 119 46.29 7.74 0.63
C ARG A 119 47.20 6.90 1.53
N ARG A 120 46.74 5.72 1.97
CA ARG A 120 47.50 4.81 2.86
C ARG A 120 48.16 3.64 2.12
N THR A 121 48.04 3.60 0.80
CA THR A 121 48.48 2.46 -0.02
C THR A 121 49.65 2.86 -0.91
N VAL A 122 50.61 1.96 -1.10
CA VAL A 122 51.71 2.10 -2.05
C VAL A 122 51.48 1.25 -3.31
N PRO A 123 52.00 1.65 -4.48
CA PRO A 123 51.96 0.79 -5.67
C PRO A 123 52.63 -0.56 -5.41
N LEU A 124 52.11 -1.65 -5.99
CA LEU A 124 52.69 -2.99 -5.81
C LEU A 124 54.18 -3.04 -6.17
N ALA A 125 54.60 -2.33 -7.23
CA ALA A 125 56.00 -2.26 -7.68
C ALA A 125 56.98 -1.71 -6.63
N ALA A 126 56.50 -1.01 -5.59
CA ALA A 126 57.35 -0.52 -4.51
C ALA A 126 57.69 -1.60 -3.46
N VAL A 127 56.98 -2.74 -3.48
CA VAL A 127 57.10 -3.83 -2.49
C VAL A 127 57.43 -5.17 -3.15
N ASP A 128 57.03 -5.36 -4.40
CA ASP A 128 57.23 -6.58 -5.20
C ASP A 128 58.43 -6.41 -6.14
N HIS A 129 59.65 -6.41 -5.59
CA HIS A 129 60.87 -6.17 -6.36
C HIS A 129 61.14 -7.26 -7.42
N ASP A 130 60.78 -8.51 -7.12
CA ASP A 130 61.02 -9.66 -7.99
C ASP A 130 59.83 -9.97 -8.94
N GLY A 131 58.72 -9.25 -8.79
CA GLY A 131 57.51 -9.39 -9.62
C GLY A 131 56.68 -10.66 -9.33
N GLU A 132 57.06 -11.47 -8.35
CA GLU A 132 56.39 -12.73 -8.02
C GLU A 132 54.92 -12.53 -7.60
N ILE A 133 54.63 -11.49 -6.82
CA ILE A 133 53.27 -11.23 -6.33
C ILE A 133 52.40 -10.77 -7.50
N SER A 134 52.92 -9.89 -8.35
CA SER A 134 52.25 -9.42 -9.56
C SER A 134 51.93 -10.58 -10.49
N TRP A 135 52.89 -11.51 -10.70
CA TRP A 135 52.68 -12.69 -11.51
C TRP A 135 51.62 -13.62 -10.92
N ALA A 136 51.68 -13.92 -9.62
CA ALA A 136 50.70 -14.79 -8.97
C ALA A 136 49.27 -14.21 -9.04
N VAL A 137 49.10 -12.90 -8.86
CA VAL A 137 47.79 -12.24 -9.01
C VAL A 137 47.34 -12.24 -10.48
N ALA A 138 48.26 -12.04 -11.43
CA ALA A 138 47.98 -12.12 -12.86
C ALA A 138 47.52 -13.52 -13.29
N GLU A 139 48.18 -14.56 -12.78
CA GLU A 139 47.82 -15.96 -13.03
C GLU A 139 46.42 -16.28 -12.50
N LEU A 140 46.10 -15.87 -11.27
CA LEU A 140 44.76 -16.05 -10.70
C LEU A 140 43.70 -15.27 -11.48
N ALA A 141 44.00 -14.03 -11.89
CA ALA A 141 43.10 -13.22 -12.71
C ALA A 141 42.87 -13.81 -14.11
N ALA A 142 43.90 -14.42 -14.71
CA ALA A 142 43.80 -15.12 -15.98
C ALA A 142 42.97 -16.41 -15.85
N THR A 143 43.15 -17.16 -14.77
CA THR A 143 42.41 -18.40 -14.47
C THR A 143 40.89 -18.19 -14.47
N ILE A 144 40.45 -17.04 -13.97
CA ILE A 144 39.03 -16.68 -13.87
C ILE A 144 38.51 -15.94 -15.10
N GLY A 145 39.38 -15.58 -16.05
CA GLY A 145 39.01 -14.88 -17.28
C GLY A 145 38.53 -13.44 -17.05
N LEU A 146 39.14 -12.70 -16.11
CA LEU A 146 38.74 -11.33 -15.82
C LEU A 146 38.84 -10.43 -17.06
N ARG A 147 37.73 -9.77 -17.41
CA ARG A 147 37.66 -8.84 -18.56
C ARG A 147 38.62 -7.66 -18.46
N ARG A 148 39.00 -7.26 -17.24
CA ARG A 148 39.91 -6.15 -16.97
C ARG A 148 40.72 -6.45 -15.71
N PHE A 149 42.04 -6.36 -15.83
CA PHE A 149 42.93 -6.54 -14.69
C PHE A 149 42.82 -5.37 -13.70
N PRO A 150 42.69 -5.61 -12.38
CA PRO A 150 42.62 -4.55 -11.38
C PRO A 150 43.98 -3.86 -11.20
N ARG A 151 43.96 -2.61 -10.74
CA ARG A 151 45.19 -1.97 -10.23
C ARG A 151 45.54 -2.61 -8.88
N VAL A 152 46.74 -3.15 -8.74
CA VAL A 152 47.19 -3.76 -7.47
C VAL A 152 48.02 -2.76 -6.66
N VAL A 153 47.67 -2.63 -5.38
CA VAL A 153 48.35 -1.78 -4.39
C VAL A 153 48.54 -2.57 -3.09
N VAL A 154 49.44 -2.11 -2.23
CA VAL A 154 49.70 -2.71 -0.92
C VAL A 154 49.46 -1.69 0.18
N ASP A 155 48.78 -2.09 1.26
CA ASP A 155 48.76 -1.36 2.52
C ASP A 155 49.79 -2.00 3.47
N PRO A 156 51.02 -1.46 3.54
CA PRO A 156 52.09 -2.05 4.33
C PRO A 156 51.84 -1.94 5.84
N ALA A 157 51.00 -1.00 6.28
CA ALA A 157 50.68 -0.81 7.69
C ALA A 157 49.61 -1.82 8.19
N ALA A 158 48.88 -2.46 7.29
CA ALA A 158 47.87 -3.45 7.63
C ALA A 158 48.50 -4.81 7.97
N ALA A 159 48.66 -5.09 9.27
CA ALA A 159 49.24 -6.35 9.78
C ALA A 159 48.34 -7.59 9.57
N SER A 160 47.07 -7.42 9.20
CA SER A 160 46.16 -8.54 8.95
C SER A 160 46.50 -9.31 7.67
N THR A 161 46.25 -10.61 7.64
CA THR A 161 46.40 -11.49 6.47
C THR A 161 45.18 -11.42 5.54
N GLY A 162 44.72 -10.21 5.23
CA GLY A 162 43.54 -9.96 4.40
C GLY A 162 43.88 -9.21 3.12
N ALA A 163 42.87 -8.99 2.30
CA ALA A 163 42.92 -8.07 1.19
C ALA A 163 41.58 -7.35 1.09
N VAL A 164 41.53 -6.29 0.30
CA VAL A 164 40.28 -5.54 0.06
C VAL A 164 40.25 -4.98 -1.34
N VAL A 165 39.11 -5.11 -2.02
CA VAL A 165 38.85 -4.43 -3.29
C VAL A 165 38.05 -3.15 -3.08
N PHE A 166 38.43 -2.10 -3.83
CA PHE A 166 37.70 -0.84 -3.85
C PHE A 166 37.73 -0.12 -5.20
N GLY A 167 36.95 0.96 -5.31
CA GLY A 167 36.81 1.73 -6.56
C GLY A 167 35.48 1.44 -7.24
N ARG A 168 35.54 1.01 -8.51
CA ARG A 168 34.35 0.70 -9.34
C ARG A 168 34.57 -0.57 -10.14
N ASP A 169 33.49 -1.19 -10.59
CA ASP A 169 33.58 -2.43 -11.38
C ASP A 169 34.42 -2.26 -12.66
N GLY A 170 34.42 -1.06 -13.27
CA GLY A 170 35.26 -0.74 -14.44
C GLY A 170 36.67 -0.22 -14.13
N ARG A 171 36.96 0.14 -12.87
CA ARG A 171 38.25 0.70 -12.40
C ARG A 171 38.49 0.20 -10.97
N SER A 172 38.68 -1.10 -10.83
CA SER A 172 38.88 -1.77 -9.55
C SER A 172 40.32 -1.64 -9.08
N VAL A 173 40.49 -1.51 -7.77
CA VAL A 173 41.79 -1.50 -7.09
C VAL A 173 41.78 -2.66 -6.10
N LEU A 174 42.73 -3.58 -6.24
CA LEU A 174 42.98 -4.67 -5.30
C LEU A 174 44.08 -4.23 -4.34
N CYS A 175 43.75 -4.11 -3.06
CA CYS A 175 44.69 -3.75 -2.01
C CYS A 175 45.04 -4.97 -1.17
N LEU A 176 46.29 -5.42 -1.25
CA LEU A 176 46.81 -6.50 -0.41
C LEU A 176 47.29 -5.91 0.93
N HIS A 177 46.92 -6.53 2.05
CA HIS A 177 47.46 -6.10 3.35
C HIS A 177 48.87 -6.66 3.53
N GLY A 178 49.76 -5.90 4.18
CA GLY A 178 51.15 -6.30 4.42
C GLY A 178 51.29 -7.67 5.10
N GLY A 179 50.40 -8.00 6.04
CA GLY A 179 50.37 -9.31 6.68
C GLY A 179 50.11 -10.48 5.73
N LEU A 180 49.25 -10.28 4.70
CA LEU A 180 48.96 -11.32 3.69
C LEU A 180 50.14 -11.53 2.75
N VAL A 181 50.79 -10.43 2.36
CA VAL A 181 52.00 -10.45 1.53
C VAL A 181 53.13 -11.18 2.27
N ALA A 182 53.33 -10.89 3.55
CA ALA A 182 54.34 -11.55 4.38
C ALA A 182 54.06 -13.05 4.58
N SER A 183 52.79 -13.46 4.72
CA SER A 183 52.44 -14.87 4.95
C SER A 183 52.44 -15.74 3.69
N ARG A 184 52.60 -15.16 2.48
CA ARG A 184 52.41 -15.88 1.20
C ARG A 184 53.28 -17.11 1.02
N VAL A 185 54.51 -17.08 1.54
CA VAL A 185 55.49 -18.18 1.40
C VAL A 185 55.16 -19.33 2.33
N HIS A 186 54.69 -19.01 3.55
CA HIS A 186 54.40 -19.99 4.59
C HIS A 186 52.98 -20.57 4.49
N ASP A 187 52.06 -19.82 3.85
CA ASP A 187 50.66 -20.22 3.64
C ASP A 187 50.16 -19.76 2.25
N PRO A 188 50.67 -20.38 1.16
CA PRO A 188 50.28 -20.02 -0.22
C PRO A 188 48.81 -20.36 -0.50
N GLY A 189 48.26 -21.37 0.18
CA GLY A 189 46.86 -21.75 0.08
C GLY A 189 45.93 -20.63 0.53
N ARG A 190 46.22 -20.01 1.68
CA ARG A 190 45.49 -18.84 2.18
C ARG A 190 45.66 -17.62 1.29
N PHE A 191 46.87 -17.36 0.78
CA PHE A 191 47.09 -16.27 -0.17
C PHE A 191 46.19 -16.42 -1.39
N ARG A 192 46.21 -17.60 -2.02
CA ARG A 192 45.37 -17.93 -3.17
C ARG A 192 43.88 -17.79 -2.84
N ALA A 193 43.44 -18.34 -1.72
CA ALA A 193 42.04 -18.32 -1.31
C ALA A 193 41.52 -16.89 -1.06
N VAL A 194 42.31 -16.03 -0.41
CA VAL A 194 41.94 -14.62 -0.17
C VAL A 194 41.93 -13.83 -1.49
N VAL A 195 42.95 -13.99 -2.35
CA VAL A 195 42.99 -13.28 -3.64
C VAL A 195 41.84 -13.72 -4.54
N LEU A 196 41.52 -15.02 -4.63
CA LEU A 196 40.37 -15.50 -5.42
C LEU A 196 39.03 -14.96 -4.91
N HIS A 197 38.86 -14.81 -3.59
CA HIS A 197 37.67 -14.17 -2.99
C HIS A 197 37.56 -12.70 -3.39
N GLU A 198 38.65 -11.94 -3.29
CA GLU A 198 38.67 -10.54 -3.71
C GLU A 198 38.46 -10.36 -5.22
N LEU A 199 39.07 -11.22 -6.04
CA LEU A 199 38.83 -11.24 -7.48
C LEU A 199 37.38 -11.62 -7.82
N ALA A 200 36.73 -12.44 -6.98
CA ALA A 200 35.32 -12.75 -7.13
C ALA A 200 34.44 -11.51 -6.99
N HIS A 201 34.73 -10.61 -6.06
CA HIS A 201 34.01 -9.33 -5.97
C HIS A 201 34.12 -8.50 -7.26
N ILE A 202 35.27 -8.52 -7.93
CA ILE A 202 35.48 -7.84 -9.23
C ILE A 202 34.63 -8.48 -10.32
N ASP A 203 34.70 -9.79 -10.51
CA ASP A 203 33.91 -10.51 -11.52
C ASP A 203 32.40 -10.37 -11.27
N ASN A 204 32.01 -10.44 -9.99
CA ASN A 204 30.62 -10.31 -9.54
C ASN A 204 30.06 -8.89 -9.73
N ARG A 205 30.90 -7.90 -10.11
CA ARG A 205 30.54 -6.48 -10.27
C ARG A 205 29.83 -5.90 -9.06
N ASP A 206 30.33 -6.24 -7.89
CA ASP A 206 29.64 -5.89 -6.66
C ASP A 206 30.34 -4.77 -5.88
N ILE A 207 31.49 -4.29 -6.37
CA ILE A 207 32.27 -3.19 -5.80
C ILE A 207 31.44 -1.92 -5.80
N THR A 208 30.82 -1.59 -6.94
CA THR A 208 29.96 -0.39 -7.05
C THR A 208 28.82 -0.43 -6.04
N ILE A 209 28.12 -1.57 -5.93
CA ILE A 209 27.02 -1.77 -4.97
C ILE A 209 27.52 -1.63 -3.53
N SER A 210 28.71 -2.16 -3.23
CA SER A 210 29.40 -2.05 -1.94
C SER A 210 29.56 -0.60 -1.50
N TYR A 211 30.22 0.19 -2.34
CA TYR A 211 30.56 1.56 -2.03
C TYR A 211 29.34 2.47 -2.10
N ALA A 212 28.38 2.21 -2.99
CA ALA A 212 27.11 2.92 -3.02
C ALA A 212 26.30 2.68 -1.74
N THR A 213 26.25 1.43 -1.25
CA THR A 213 25.60 1.06 0.02
C THR A 213 26.23 1.79 1.22
N ILE A 214 27.56 1.83 1.28
CA ILE A 214 28.29 2.54 2.35
C ILE A 214 28.04 4.05 2.26
N ALA A 215 28.08 4.62 1.06
CA ALA A 215 27.91 6.04 0.84
C ALA A 215 26.48 6.51 1.17
N LEU A 216 25.46 5.76 0.71
CA LEU A 216 24.05 6.00 1.04
C LEU A 216 23.81 5.99 2.54
N TRP A 217 24.36 5.02 3.27
CA TRP A 217 24.23 4.97 4.73
C TRP A 217 24.86 6.19 5.42
N ARG A 218 26.08 6.57 5.02
CA ARG A 218 26.74 7.75 5.59
C ARG A 218 25.96 9.03 5.27
N ALA A 219 25.51 9.19 4.03
CA ALA A 219 24.69 10.32 3.62
C ALA A 219 23.38 10.38 4.41
N PHE A 220 22.70 9.24 4.60
CA PHE A 220 21.49 9.17 5.41
C PHE A 220 21.74 9.60 6.87
N LEU A 221 22.81 9.13 7.51
CA LEU A 221 23.16 9.54 8.87
C LEU A 221 23.42 11.05 8.98
N PHE A 222 24.26 11.60 8.09
CA PHE A 222 24.69 13.00 8.18
C PHE A 222 23.64 13.99 7.68
N ALA A 223 22.94 13.67 6.59
CA ALA A 223 21.99 14.59 5.95
C ALA A 223 20.58 14.50 6.53
N MET A 224 20.19 13.37 7.15
CA MET A 224 18.83 13.15 7.66
C MET A 224 18.81 12.95 9.17
N VAL A 225 19.49 11.91 9.68
CA VAL A 225 19.36 11.49 11.08
C VAL A 225 19.90 12.54 12.04
N LEU A 226 21.11 13.05 11.78
CA LEU A 226 21.76 14.02 12.66
C LEU A 226 20.96 15.34 12.76
N PRO A 227 20.56 15.99 11.64
CA PRO A 227 19.72 17.17 11.71
C PRO A 227 18.38 16.91 12.41
N SER A 228 17.72 15.78 12.12
CA SER A 228 16.38 15.47 12.66
C SER A 228 16.44 15.24 14.17
N THR A 229 17.48 14.55 14.63
CA THR A 229 17.73 14.35 16.07
C THR A 229 18.03 15.68 16.75
N GLY A 230 18.82 16.56 16.11
CA GLY A 230 19.08 17.91 16.62
C GLY A 230 17.80 18.73 16.77
N MET A 231 16.95 18.76 15.75
CA MET A 231 15.67 19.48 15.79
C MET A 231 14.75 18.95 16.89
N LEU A 232 14.68 17.63 17.03
CA LEU A 232 13.87 16.96 18.05
C LEU A 232 14.33 17.31 19.47
N LEU A 233 15.65 17.37 19.72
CA LEU A 233 16.19 17.79 21.01
C LEU A 233 15.86 19.26 21.33
N VAL A 234 15.77 20.12 20.32
CA VAL A 234 15.41 21.53 20.48
C VAL A 234 13.91 21.72 20.75
N THR A 235 13.03 20.95 20.11
CA THR A 235 11.57 21.12 20.24
C THR A 235 10.97 20.41 21.45
N LEU A 236 11.60 19.33 21.92
CA LEU A 236 11.10 18.49 23.02
C LEU A 236 10.73 19.28 24.30
N PRO A 237 11.54 20.24 24.81
CA PRO A 237 11.20 20.98 26.03
C PRO A 237 9.89 21.76 25.91
N ASN A 238 9.61 22.34 24.74
CA ASN A 238 8.36 23.07 24.50
C ASN A 238 7.17 22.10 24.42
N SER A 239 7.35 20.92 23.82
CA SER A 239 6.32 19.88 23.79
C SER A 239 5.97 19.38 25.19
N LEU A 240 6.96 19.18 26.06
CA LEU A 240 6.77 18.71 27.44
C LEU A 240 6.03 19.73 28.33
N ARG A 241 6.11 21.03 28.00
CA ARG A 241 5.39 22.10 28.71
C ARG A 241 3.95 22.30 28.21
N SER A 242 3.54 21.60 27.15
CA SER A 242 2.20 21.74 26.59
C SER A 242 1.14 21.15 27.54
N PRO A 243 0.02 21.85 27.79
CA PRO A 243 -1.08 21.32 28.60
C PRO A 243 -1.73 20.07 27.99
N TYR A 244 -1.50 19.81 26.69
CA TYR A 244 -2.01 18.64 25.97
C TYR A 244 -0.96 17.54 25.79
N TRP A 245 0.16 17.61 26.51
CA TRP A 245 1.22 16.61 26.39
C TRP A 245 0.72 15.19 26.64
N SER A 246 -0.14 14.95 27.64
CA SER A 246 -0.66 13.60 27.93
C SER A 246 -1.38 12.96 26.74
N THR A 247 -2.08 13.78 25.94
CA THR A 247 -2.77 13.35 24.73
C THR A 247 -1.80 13.06 23.60
N TYR A 248 -0.78 13.89 23.41
CA TYR A 248 0.13 13.78 22.25
C TYR A 248 1.41 13.00 22.54
N ALA A 249 1.67 12.66 23.81
CA ALA A 249 2.85 11.91 24.23
C ALA A 249 3.02 10.60 23.45
N PRO A 250 1.98 9.80 23.17
CA PRO A 250 2.16 8.59 22.38
C PRO A 250 2.57 8.91 20.94
N ALA A 251 1.96 9.90 20.29
CA ALA A 251 2.33 10.31 18.93
C ALA A 251 3.76 10.86 18.87
N ALA A 252 4.15 11.71 19.82
CA ALA A 252 5.50 12.26 19.94
C ALA A 252 6.54 11.15 20.21
N THR A 253 6.22 10.22 21.12
CA THR A 253 7.08 9.06 21.44
C THR A 253 7.18 8.13 20.24
N ARG A 254 6.09 7.90 19.51
CA ARG A 254 6.09 7.14 18.26
C ARG A 254 7.01 7.78 17.24
N ASN A 255 6.99 9.10 17.06
CA ASN A 255 7.90 9.81 16.15
C ASN A 255 9.38 9.68 16.59
N LEU A 256 9.68 9.73 17.89
CA LEU A 256 11.02 9.46 18.43
C LEU A 256 11.48 8.03 18.11
N LEU A 257 10.65 7.04 18.46
CA LEU A 257 10.91 5.63 18.16
C LEU A 257 11.03 5.40 16.66
N PHE A 258 10.27 6.12 15.85
CA PHE A 258 10.29 6.02 14.40
C PHE A 258 11.69 6.29 13.83
N VAL A 259 12.37 7.36 14.28
CA VAL A 259 13.75 7.67 13.87
C VAL A 259 14.69 6.51 14.20
N VAL A 260 14.63 5.99 15.43
CA VAL A 260 15.50 4.91 15.89
C VAL A 260 15.24 3.62 15.12
N VAL A 261 13.97 3.26 14.97
CA VAL A 261 13.52 2.05 14.25
C VAL A 261 13.89 2.13 12.77
N LEU A 262 13.70 3.27 12.11
CA LEU A 262 14.13 3.45 10.72
C LEU A 262 15.64 3.31 10.56
N CYS A 263 16.43 3.92 11.44
CA CYS A 263 17.88 3.76 11.42
C CYS A 263 18.28 2.29 11.55
N ALA A 264 17.63 1.55 12.46
CA ALA A 264 17.81 0.12 12.61
C ALA A 264 17.43 -0.66 11.33
N LEU A 265 16.28 -0.38 10.73
CA LEU A 265 15.82 -1.04 9.50
C LEU A 265 16.77 -0.79 8.32
N VAL A 266 17.19 0.46 8.11
CA VAL A 266 18.16 0.83 7.07
C VAL A 266 19.50 0.13 7.33
N TYR A 267 19.96 0.09 8.59
CA TYR A 267 21.18 -0.60 8.95
C TYR A 267 21.10 -2.11 8.68
N LEU A 268 19.98 -2.74 9.00
CA LEU A 268 19.75 -4.16 8.74
C LEU A 268 19.67 -4.44 7.23
N ALA A 269 18.98 -3.61 6.46
CA ALA A 269 18.94 -3.71 5.00
C ALA A 269 20.34 -3.57 4.38
N ARG A 270 21.13 -2.60 4.85
CA ARG A 270 22.55 -2.44 4.49
C ARG A 270 23.34 -3.70 4.80
N SER A 271 23.19 -4.23 6.01
CA SER A 271 23.95 -5.41 6.47
C SER A 271 23.61 -6.63 5.63
N GLU A 272 22.34 -6.84 5.27
CA GLU A 272 21.91 -7.94 4.39
C GLU A 272 22.48 -7.83 2.97
N VAL A 273 22.57 -6.62 2.40
CA VAL A 273 23.21 -6.39 1.08
C VAL A 273 24.69 -6.75 1.13
N LEU A 274 25.40 -6.33 2.17
CA LEU A 274 26.82 -6.63 2.34
C LEU A 274 27.04 -8.13 2.58
N ARG A 275 26.30 -8.75 3.52
CA ARG A 275 26.43 -10.18 3.85
C ARG A 275 26.21 -11.12 2.68
N THR A 276 25.18 -10.85 1.86
CA THR A 276 24.82 -11.73 0.76
C THR A 276 25.92 -11.80 -0.30
N ARG A 277 26.64 -10.69 -0.50
CA ARG A 277 27.71 -10.59 -1.50
C ARG A 277 28.93 -11.42 -1.13
N GLU A 278 29.29 -11.44 0.15
CA GLU A 278 30.36 -12.29 0.68
C GLU A 278 30.11 -13.78 0.37
N ILE A 279 28.85 -14.25 0.50
CA ILE A 279 28.49 -15.64 0.20
C ILE A 279 28.64 -15.94 -1.30
N TYR A 280 28.30 -14.99 -2.17
CA TYR A 280 28.51 -15.14 -3.61
C TYR A 280 30.01 -15.14 -3.97
N ALA A 281 30.81 -14.29 -3.32
CA ALA A 281 32.25 -14.27 -3.51
C ALA A 281 32.91 -15.59 -3.05
N ASP A 282 32.47 -16.14 -1.91
CA ASP A 282 32.93 -17.45 -1.41
C ASP A 282 32.67 -18.59 -2.40
N LEU A 283 31.43 -18.67 -2.92
CA LEU A 283 31.07 -19.71 -3.88
C LEU A 283 31.80 -19.55 -5.21
N SER A 284 31.97 -18.33 -5.71
CA SER A 284 32.77 -18.05 -6.91
C SER A 284 34.23 -18.46 -6.69
N ALA A 285 34.84 -18.05 -5.58
CA ALA A 285 36.23 -18.39 -5.27
C ALA A 285 36.44 -19.91 -5.14
N ALA A 286 35.52 -20.62 -4.46
CA ALA A 286 35.57 -22.07 -4.36
C ALA A 286 35.43 -22.77 -5.72
N ARG A 287 34.60 -22.24 -6.64
CA ARG A 287 34.49 -22.75 -8.02
C ARG A 287 35.78 -22.58 -8.82
N TRP A 288 36.59 -21.59 -8.49
CA TRP A 288 37.89 -21.33 -9.14
C TRP A 288 39.07 -22.00 -8.44
N GLY A 289 38.79 -22.93 -7.53
CA GLY A 289 39.82 -23.75 -6.86
C GLY A 289 40.47 -23.09 -5.65
N ALA A 290 39.78 -22.14 -4.99
CA ALA A 290 40.16 -21.76 -3.64
C ALA A 290 39.86 -22.91 -2.66
N ASP A 291 40.82 -23.22 -1.80
CA ASP A 291 40.62 -24.19 -0.72
C ASP A 291 39.62 -23.64 0.31
N PRO A 292 38.47 -24.30 0.54
CA PRO A 292 37.51 -23.92 1.59
C PRO A 292 38.13 -23.78 2.98
N ASP A 293 39.21 -24.52 3.25
CA ASP A 293 39.89 -24.50 4.54
C ASP A 293 40.92 -23.36 4.66
N GLY A 294 41.33 -22.76 3.53
CA GLY A 294 42.25 -21.62 3.48
C GLY A 294 41.70 -20.32 4.10
N TRP A 295 40.40 -20.28 4.41
CA TRP A 295 39.74 -19.15 5.07
C TRP A 295 39.47 -19.35 6.57
N GLN A 296 39.87 -20.48 7.16
CA GLN A 296 39.38 -20.88 8.49
C GLN A 296 39.76 -19.90 9.62
N ALA A 297 38.75 -19.60 10.46
CA ALA A 297 38.92 -19.21 11.85
C ALA A 297 38.59 -20.41 12.76
N PRO A 298 39.17 -20.49 13.98
CA PRO A 298 38.96 -21.62 14.89
C PRO A 298 37.49 -21.96 15.10
N ALA A 299 37.20 -23.27 15.23
CA ALA A 299 35.85 -23.75 15.52
C ALA A 299 35.29 -23.08 16.79
N ALA A 300 34.07 -22.56 16.72
CA ALA A 300 33.43 -21.93 17.86
C ALA A 300 33.10 -23.01 18.92
N PRO A 301 33.34 -22.75 20.22
CA PRO A 301 32.99 -23.70 21.27
C PRO A 301 31.47 -23.95 21.34
N VAL A 302 31.06 -25.13 21.78
CA VAL A 302 29.64 -25.52 21.90
C VAL A 302 28.93 -24.62 22.93
N ARG A 303 27.92 -23.85 22.48
CA ARG A 303 27.16 -22.90 23.31
C ARG A 303 25.76 -23.39 23.67
N GLY A 304 25.24 -22.98 24.84
CA GLY A 304 23.86 -23.20 25.27
C GLY A 304 22.78 -22.51 24.41
N ARG A 305 21.50 -22.91 24.52
CA ARG A 305 20.39 -22.40 23.68
C ARG A 305 20.20 -20.88 23.75
N ALA A 306 20.18 -20.28 24.94
CA ALA A 306 20.00 -18.84 25.11
C ALA A 306 21.13 -18.02 24.47
N ARG A 307 22.38 -18.46 24.69
CA ARG A 307 23.57 -17.80 24.12
C ARG A 307 23.59 -17.89 22.59
N ARG A 308 23.19 -19.03 22.02
CA ARG A 308 22.98 -19.18 20.56
C ARG A 308 21.92 -18.24 20.00
N ALA A 309 20.82 -18.01 20.72
CA ALA A 309 19.80 -17.06 20.28
C ALA A 309 20.33 -15.62 20.28
N LEU A 310 21.07 -15.24 21.32
CA LEU A 310 21.74 -13.93 21.41
C LEU A 310 22.79 -13.76 20.32
N ASP A 311 23.58 -14.79 20.02
CA ASP A 311 24.58 -14.76 18.96
C ASP A 311 23.94 -14.58 17.59
N ARG A 312 22.84 -15.29 17.31
CA ARG A 312 22.05 -15.09 16.08
C ARG A 312 21.49 -13.67 15.98
N PHE A 313 21.01 -13.11 17.08
CA PHE A 313 20.55 -11.73 17.11
C PHE A 313 21.70 -10.75 16.84
N ARG A 314 22.86 -10.94 17.46
CA ARG A 314 24.07 -10.14 17.21
C ARG A 314 24.56 -10.27 15.77
N ASP A 315 24.45 -11.45 15.16
CA ASP A 315 24.83 -11.71 13.78
C ASP A 315 23.97 -10.91 12.77
N LEU A 316 22.73 -10.52 13.13
CA LEU A 316 21.91 -9.62 12.30
C LEU A 316 22.57 -8.25 12.13
N TRP A 317 23.36 -7.82 13.11
CA TRP A 317 24.01 -6.51 13.12
C TRP A 317 25.40 -6.51 12.48
N ARG A 318 25.91 -7.66 12.05
CA ARG A 318 27.23 -7.78 11.41
C ARG A 318 27.13 -7.57 9.90
N THR A 319 28.10 -6.85 9.33
CA THR A 319 28.19 -6.64 7.87
C THR A 319 28.77 -7.84 7.12
N HIS A 320 29.49 -8.73 7.82
CA HIS A 320 30.01 -9.98 7.27
C HIS A 320 29.29 -11.18 7.91
N PRO A 321 29.04 -12.25 7.14
CA PRO A 321 28.47 -13.48 7.68
C PRO A 321 29.44 -14.12 8.67
N CYS A 322 28.93 -14.74 9.72
CA CYS A 322 29.77 -15.54 10.60
C CYS A 322 30.34 -16.75 9.86
N TRP A 323 31.49 -17.25 10.30
CA TRP A 323 32.20 -18.35 9.65
C TRP A 323 31.38 -19.64 9.54
N GLU A 324 30.47 -19.89 10.48
CA GLU A 324 29.56 -21.04 10.40
C GLU A 324 28.64 -20.96 9.18
N VAL A 325 28.08 -19.78 8.90
CA VAL A 325 27.22 -19.55 7.73
C VAL A 325 28.02 -19.67 6.43
N ARG A 326 29.25 -19.14 6.39
CA ARG A 326 30.14 -19.27 5.21
C ARG A 326 30.47 -20.73 4.92
N ARG A 327 30.90 -21.50 5.94
CA ARG A 327 31.16 -22.94 5.82
C ARG A 327 29.92 -23.71 5.37
N TRP A 328 28.75 -23.38 5.94
CA TRP A 328 27.52 -24.06 5.57
C TRP A 328 27.08 -23.70 4.15
N ALA A 329 27.27 -22.47 3.69
CA ALA A 329 26.97 -22.07 2.31
C ALA A 329 27.89 -22.75 1.28
N LEU A 330 29.17 -22.96 1.62
CA LEU A 330 30.11 -23.73 0.80
C LEU A 330 29.73 -25.21 0.72
N ALA A 331 29.24 -25.79 1.82
CA ALA A 331 28.78 -27.18 1.88
C ALA A 331 27.40 -27.39 1.20
N ASP A 332 26.49 -26.42 1.34
CA ASP A 332 25.13 -26.44 0.82
C ASP A 332 24.74 -25.07 0.19
N PRO A 333 25.03 -24.87 -1.12
CA PRO A 333 24.69 -23.64 -1.83
C PRO A 333 23.19 -23.34 -1.90
N GLU A 334 22.33 -24.30 -1.54
CA GLU A 334 20.87 -24.16 -1.58
C GLU A 334 20.35 -23.06 -0.65
N ILE A 335 21.14 -22.70 0.37
CA ILE A 335 20.81 -21.61 1.28
C ILE A 335 20.51 -20.30 0.53
N LEU A 336 21.12 -20.08 -0.64
CA LEU A 336 20.90 -18.88 -1.47
C LEU A 336 19.53 -18.82 -2.14
N PHE A 337 18.86 -19.96 -2.32
CA PHE A 337 17.54 -20.04 -2.93
C PHE A 337 16.42 -20.08 -1.88
N ARG A 338 16.75 -20.14 -0.59
CA ARG A 338 15.76 -20.12 0.48
C ARG A 338 15.13 -18.73 0.60
N VAL A 339 13.83 -18.72 0.82
CA VAL A 339 13.07 -17.50 1.12
C VAL A 339 13.38 -17.09 2.56
N ALA A 340 14.35 -16.19 2.72
CA ALA A 340 14.77 -15.70 4.02
C ALA A 340 13.72 -14.77 4.65
N ALA A 341 13.53 -14.90 5.96
CA ALA A 341 12.55 -14.13 6.73
C ALA A 341 12.86 -12.62 6.74
N MET A 342 14.13 -12.25 6.97
CA MET A 342 14.53 -10.85 7.16
C MET A 342 14.29 -9.99 5.91
N PRO A 343 14.71 -10.40 4.69
CA PRO A 343 14.37 -9.64 3.49
C PRO A 343 12.85 -9.53 3.24
N MET A 344 12.07 -10.56 3.56
CA MET A 344 10.61 -10.51 3.43
C MET A 344 10.01 -9.48 4.40
N PHE A 345 10.44 -9.51 5.66
CA PHE A 345 10.06 -8.52 6.67
C PHE A 345 10.41 -7.10 6.23
N LEU A 346 11.67 -6.85 5.86
CA LEU A 346 12.11 -5.52 5.40
C LEU A 346 11.35 -5.04 4.15
N THR A 347 11.04 -5.94 3.22
CA THR A 347 10.21 -5.63 2.04
C THR A 347 8.82 -5.20 2.45
N GLY A 348 8.21 -5.89 3.41
CA GLY A 348 6.89 -5.55 3.93
C GLY A 348 6.87 -4.19 4.62
N VAL A 349 7.86 -3.93 5.48
CA VAL A 349 7.99 -2.63 6.16
C VAL A 349 8.16 -1.51 5.13
N ALA A 350 9.09 -1.67 4.18
CA ALA A 350 9.34 -0.67 3.14
C ALA A 350 8.10 -0.40 2.28
N ALA A 351 7.37 -1.45 1.89
CA ALA A 351 6.17 -1.33 1.07
C ALA A 351 5.02 -0.62 1.79
N ALA A 352 4.79 -0.94 3.07
CA ALA A 352 3.77 -0.26 3.87
C ALA A 352 4.14 1.22 4.09
N LEU A 353 5.40 1.52 4.42
CA LEU A 353 5.86 2.89 4.62
C LEU A 353 5.79 3.72 3.33
N ILE A 354 6.27 3.21 2.18
CA ILE A 354 6.22 3.96 0.92
C ILE A 354 4.78 4.23 0.49
N ASN A 355 3.90 3.21 0.60
CA ASN A 355 2.49 3.34 0.26
C ASN A 355 1.84 4.43 1.12
N ASN A 356 2.01 4.34 2.45
CA ASN A 356 1.42 5.30 3.37
C ASN A 356 1.91 6.72 3.12
N ARG A 357 3.22 6.92 2.95
CA ARG A 357 3.79 8.27 2.83
C ARG A 357 3.41 8.92 1.52
N ILE A 358 3.55 8.24 0.39
CA ILE A 358 3.16 8.80 -0.91
C ILE A 358 1.66 9.15 -0.90
N TRP A 359 0.81 8.25 -0.37
CA TRP A 359 -0.63 8.53 -0.29
C TRP A 359 -0.93 9.74 0.60
N MET A 360 -0.28 9.85 1.76
CA MET A 360 -0.51 10.96 2.70
C MET A 360 -0.14 12.30 2.06
N TYR A 361 0.98 12.36 1.35
CA TYR A 361 1.36 13.55 0.58
C TYR A 361 0.38 13.83 -0.56
N ALA A 362 -0.02 12.81 -1.33
CA ALA A 362 -1.00 12.99 -2.39
C ALA A 362 -2.33 13.55 -1.85
N LYS A 363 -2.81 13.04 -0.70
CA LYS A 363 -4.02 13.52 -0.04
C LYS A 363 -3.88 14.98 0.42
N GLN A 364 -2.73 15.36 0.96
CA GLN A 364 -2.46 16.73 1.40
C GLN A 364 -2.53 17.77 0.28
N TYR A 365 -2.27 17.38 -0.97
CA TYR A 365 -2.34 18.30 -2.13
C TYR A 365 -3.56 18.04 -3.05
N ARG A 366 -4.61 17.35 -2.58
CA ARG A 366 -5.78 16.91 -3.38
C ARG A 366 -5.41 16.14 -4.66
N LEU A 367 -4.29 15.43 -4.62
CA LEU A 367 -3.86 14.51 -5.66
C LEU A 367 -4.30 13.06 -5.36
N ALA A 368 -4.76 12.75 -4.15
CA ALA A 368 -5.31 11.42 -3.82
C ALA A 368 -6.74 11.24 -4.34
N GLY A 369 -7.14 9.99 -4.55
CA GLY A 369 -8.43 9.60 -5.10
C GLY A 369 -8.34 8.95 -6.48
N GLY A 370 -9.27 8.03 -6.74
CA GLY A 370 -9.40 7.34 -8.04
C GLY A 370 -8.08 6.70 -8.49
N TRP A 371 -7.67 6.97 -9.73
CA TRP A 371 -6.47 6.38 -10.33
C TRP A 371 -5.15 6.73 -9.64
N ASN A 372 -5.08 7.86 -8.94
CA ASN A 372 -3.86 8.26 -8.26
C ASN A 372 -3.58 7.33 -7.06
N ASP A 373 -4.60 6.91 -6.32
CA ASP A 373 -4.45 5.93 -5.23
C ASP A 373 -3.90 4.61 -5.77
N GLN A 374 -4.37 4.21 -6.96
CA GLN A 374 -3.89 3.00 -7.63
C GLN A 374 -2.42 3.11 -8.08
N LEU A 375 -1.97 4.28 -8.55
CA LEU A 375 -0.57 4.52 -8.91
C LEU A 375 0.36 4.48 -7.68
N VAL A 376 -0.09 5.04 -6.56
CA VAL A 376 0.62 4.96 -5.28
C VAL A 376 0.76 3.50 -4.84
N ALA A 377 -0.35 2.77 -4.82
CA ALA A 377 -0.39 1.37 -4.45
C ALA A 377 0.48 0.50 -5.37
N LEU A 378 0.48 0.77 -6.68
CA LEU A 378 1.30 0.06 -7.65
C LEU A 378 2.80 0.24 -7.39
N THR A 379 3.22 1.40 -6.90
CA THR A 379 4.63 1.65 -6.54
C THR A 379 5.08 0.73 -5.41
N ALA A 380 4.31 0.65 -4.32
CA ALA A 380 4.58 -0.24 -3.20
C ALA A 380 4.49 -1.72 -3.61
N ALA A 381 3.45 -2.08 -4.37
CA ALA A 381 3.25 -3.44 -4.85
C ALA A 381 4.33 -3.91 -5.81
N SER A 382 4.87 -3.02 -6.65
CA SER A 382 5.98 -3.31 -7.57
C SER A 382 7.27 -3.61 -6.79
N LEU A 383 7.51 -2.94 -5.67
CA LEU A 383 8.62 -3.28 -4.77
C LEU A 383 8.43 -4.70 -4.19
N VAL A 384 7.24 -5.01 -3.69
CA VAL A 384 6.92 -6.35 -3.16
C VAL A 384 7.11 -7.42 -4.24
N ALA A 385 6.53 -7.23 -5.43
CA ALA A 385 6.68 -8.16 -6.54
C ALA A 385 8.15 -8.29 -6.99
N GLY A 386 8.88 -7.18 -7.12
CA GLY A 386 10.27 -7.17 -7.55
C GLY A 386 11.23 -7.86 -6.57
N VAL A 387 11.04 -7.68 -5.26
CA VAL A 387 11.93 -8.27 -4.24
C VAL A 387 11.43 -9.65 -3.80
N ALA A 388 10.21 -9.71 -3.26
CA ALA A 388 9.64 -10.93 -2.72
C ALA A 388 9.25 -11.91 -3.85
N GLY A 389 8.64 -11.40 -4.93
CA GLY A 389 8.27 -12.22 -6.08
C GLY A 389 9.48 -12.88 -6.74
N VAL A 390 10.55 -12.13 -7.02
CA VAL A 390 11.80 -12.72 -7.57
C VAL A 390 12.38 -13.79 -6.64
N ALA A 391 12.41 -13.56 -5.33
CA ALA A 391 12.89 -14.55 -4.36
C ALA A 391 12.03 -15.84 -4.36
N LEU A 392 10.71 -15.71 -4.44
CA LEU A 392 9.78 -16.84 -4.51
C LEU A 392 9.93 -17.62 -5.82
N TRP A 393 9.99 -16.93 -6.96
CA TRP A 393 10.19 -17.56 -8.27
C TRP A 393 11.54 -18.26 -8.36
N ARG A 394 12.61 -17.66 -7.84
CA ARG A 394 13.93 -18.31 -7.72
C ARG A 394 13.86 -19.60 -6.91
N ALA A 395 13.21 -19.56 -5.75
CA ALA A 395 13.07 -20.72 -4.87
C ALA A 395 12.28 -21.86 -5.53
N VAL A 396 11.18 -21.52 -6.22
CA VAL A 396 10.36 -22.50 -6.96
C VAL A 396 11.10 -23.07 -8.16
N ALA A 397 11.76 -22.23 -8.96
CA ALA A 397 12.55 -22.69 -10.11
C ALA A 397 13.66 -23.64 -9.69
N HIS A 398 14.42 -23.29 -8.65
CA HIS A 398 15.46 -24.16 -8.10
C HIS A 398 14.90 -25.49 -7.60
N ALA A 399 13.79 -25.48 -6.85
CA ALA A 399 13.16 -26.71 -6.37
C ALA A 399 12.70 -27.62 -7.53
N LEU A 400 12.08 -27.06 -8.57
CA LEU A 400 11.60 -27.85 -9.71
C LEU A 400 12.75 -28.42 -10.55
N LEU A 401 13.79 -27.61 -10.82
CA LEU A 401 14.95 -28.05 -11.60
C LEU A 401 15.81 -29.11 -10.88
N THR A 402 15.75 -29.14 -9.53
CA THR A 402 16.46 -30.13 -8.70
C THR A 402 15.59 -31.32 -8.27
N GLY A 403 14.35 -31.43 -8.76
CA GLY A 403 13.44 -32.54 -8.47
C GLY A 403 12.86 -32.53 -7.04
N ARG A 404 12.82 -31.36 -6.38
CA ARG A 404 12.38 -31.19 -4.99
C ARG A 404 10.97 -30.61 -4.89
N PRO A 405 10.29 -30.77 -3.73
CA PRO A 405 9.01 -30.11 -3.50
C PRO A 405 9.18 -28.59 -3.52
N ALA A 406 8.39 -27.92 -4.35
CA ALA A 406 8.37 -26.47 -4.40
C ALA A 406 7.92 -25.88 -3.05
N PRO A 407 8.57 -24.81 -2.56
CA PRO A 407 8.13 -24.13 -1.34
C PRO A 407 6.76 -23.48 -1.57
N SER A 408 5.89 -23.54 -0.56
CA SER A 408 4.56 -22.92 -0.65
C SER A 408 4.59 -21.39 -0.57
N GLY A 409 5.71 -20.77 -0.18
CA GLY A 409 5.82 -19.32 0.01
C GLY A 409 5.19 -18.79 1.32
N VAL A 410 4.24 -19.51 1.93
CA VAL A 410 3.43 -19.06 3.08
C VAL A 410 4.26 -18.51 4.25
N ARG A 411 5.34 -19.20 4.65
CA ARG A 411 6.20 -18.71 5.74
C ARG A 411 6.91 -17.40 5.38
N GLY A 412 7.38 -17.27 4.13
CA GLY A 412 7.95 -16.01 3.65
C GLY A 412 6.91 -14.90 3.60
N GLY A 413 5.71 -15.23 3.14
CA GLY A 413 4.55 -14.34 3.12
C GLY A 413 4.10 -13.88 4.50
N ALA A 414 4.20 -14.74 5.54
CA ALA A 414 3.92 -14.34 6.91
C ALA A 414 4.91 -13.27 7.39
N TRP A 415 6.21 -13.42 7.11
CA TRP A 415 7.21 -12.39 7.44
C TRP A 415 7.00 -11.10 6.64
N LEU A 416 6.64 -11.20 5.36
CA LEU A 416 6.23 -10.06 4.55
C LEU A 416 5.04 -9.33 5.17
N GLY A 417 4.01 -10.07 5.55
CA GLY A 417 2.81 -9.58 6.21
C GLY A 417 3.07 -8.93 7.57
N VAL A 418 3.88 -9.55 8.41
CA VAL A 418 4.34 -8.99 9.69
C VAL A 418 5.12 -7.69 9.46
N GLY A 419 5.97 -7.65 8.42
CA GLY A 419 6.65 -6.43 8.02
C GLY A 419 5.69 -5.32 7.61
N MET A 420 4.67 -5.63 6.80
CA MET A 420 3.66 -4.65 6.42
C MET A 420 2.87 -4.13 7.63
N ALA A 421 2.38 -5.02 8.50
CA ALA A 421 1.67 -4.64 9.71
C ALA A 421 2.54 -3.77 10.63
N PHE A 422 3.81 -4.13 10.81
CA PHE A 422 4.77 -3.32 11.54
C PHE A 422 4.97 -1.94 10.90
N GLY A 423 5.10 -1.89 9.57
CA GLY A 423 5.20 -0.63 8.83
C GLY A 423 3.98 0.27 8.97
N HIS A 424 2.76 -0.27 9.00
CA HIS A 424 1.53 0.51 9.22
C HIS A 424 1.46 1.08 10.64
N LEU A 425 1.78 0.29 11.66
CA LEU A 425 1.86 0.74 13.05
C LEU A 425 2.93 1.83 13.21
N LEU A 426 4.10 1.60 12.61
CA LEU A 426 5.20 2.55 12.63
C LEU A 426 4.82 3.87 11.93
N ALA A 427 4.15 3.81 10.79
CA ALA A 427 3.68 4.99 10.07
C ALA A 427 2.61 5.81 10.82
N GLY A 428 1.90 5.19 11.78
CA GLY A 428 0.76 5.79 12.46
C GLY A 428 -0.42 6.05 11.52
N GLN A 429 -0.67 5.17 10.55
CA GLN A 429 -1.75 5.37 9.58
C GLN A 429 -3.13 5.30 10.24
N GLU A 430 -3.31 4.34 11.14
CA GLU A 430 -4.61 3.96 11.69
C GLU A 430 -4.92 4.64 13.03
N VAL A 431 -3.98 5.48 13.49
CA VAL A 431 -3.99 6.11 14.81
C VAL A 431 -3.42 7.51 14.72
N ILE A 432 -4.12 8.48 15.27
CA ILE A 432 -3.66 9.85 15.42
C ILE A 432 -2.79 9.92 16.68
N SER A 433 -3.40 9.68 17.84
CA SER A 433 -2.77 9.83 19.14
C SER A 433 -2.59 8.51 19.88
N ASP A 434 -3.24 7.43 19.46
CA ASP A 434 -3.13 6.13 20.15
C ASP A 434 -1.92 5.29 19.67
N TRP A 435 -1.49 4.32 20.48
CA TRP A 435 -0.41 3.38 20.12
C TRP A 435 -0.87 2.27 19.17
N LEU A 436 -2.11 1.81 19.34
CA LEU A 436 -2.74 0.76 18.57
C LEU A 436 -4.11 1.25 18.10
N PRO A 437 -4.56 0.83 16.91
CA PRO A 437 -5.89 1.19 16.44
C PRO A 437 -6.96 0.55 17.32
N GLU A 438 -8.18 1.10 17.30
CA GLU A 438 -9.29 0.64 18.15
C GLU A 438 -9.62 -0.84 17.94
N SER A 439 -9.46 -1.35 16.72
CA SER A 439 -9.68 -2.74 16.33
C SER A 439 -8.39 -3.39 15.77
N PRO A 440 -7.39 -3.69 16.63
CA PRO A 440 -6.06 -4.13 16.17
C PRO A 440 -6.06 -5.53 15.54
N TYR A 441 -7.11 -6.31 15.74
CA TYR A 441 -7.26 -7.63 15.12
C TYR A 441 -7.35 -7.57 13.59
N TYR A 442 -7.75 -6.44 12.99
CA TYR A 442 -7.72 -6.26 11.54
C TYR A 442 -6.30 -6.27 10.95
N LEU A 443 -5.25 -6.03 11.76
CA LEU A 443 -3.86 -6.19 11.32
C LEU A 443 -3.52 -7.64 10.95
N VAL A 444 -4.29 -8.62 11.44
CA VAL A 444 -4.18 -10.01 10.99
C VAL A 444 -4.46 -10.12 9.50
N LEU A 445 -5.38 -9.32 8.95
CA LEU A 445 -5.66 -9.32 7.50
C LEU A 445 -4.42 -8.89 6.68
N VAL A 446 -3.62 -7.95 7.19
CA VAL A 446 -2.35 -7.55 6.56
C VAL A 446 -1.36 -8.71 6.52
N VAL A 447 -1.29 -9.49 7.61
CA VAL A 447 -0.44 -10.69 7.66
C VAL A 447 -0.93 -11.74 6.66
N LEU A 448 -2.25 -11.97 6.62
CA LEU A 448 -2.89 -12.90 5.70
C LEU A 448 -2.72 -12.48 4.24
N ALA A 449 -2.75 -11.19 3.93
CA ALA A 449 -2.48 -10.67 2.58
C ALA A 449 -1.05 -11.00 2.12
N GLY A 450 -0.06 -10.82 3.00
CA GLY A 450 1.32 -11.23 2.71
C GLY A 450 1.46 -12.74 2.47
N MET A 451 0.77 -13.56 3.27
CA MET A 451 0.71 -15.02 3.10
C MET A 451 0.04 -15.43 1.78
N ALA A 452 -1.11 -14.83 1.46
CA ALA A 452 -1.87 -15.08 0.25
C ALA A 452 -1.07 -14.69 -1.00
N PHE A 453 -0.46 -13.51 -0.99
CA PHE A 453 0.43 -13.04 -2.05
C PHE A 453 1.56 -14.02 -2.33
N ALA A 454 2.29 -14.44 -1.28
CA ALA A 454 3.42 -15.34 -1.45
C ALA A 454 2.97 -16.74 -1.90
N TRP A 455 1.84 -17.22 -1.37
CA TRP A 455 1.29 -18.53 -1.72
C TRP A 455 0.81 -18.59 -3.17
N TRP A 456 0.07 -17.57 -3.60
CA TRP A 456 -0.36 -17.41 -4.98
C TRP A 456 0.84 -17.30 -5.92
N THR A 457 1.80 -16.44 -5.60
CA THR A 457 3.01 -16.24 -6.43
C THR A 457 3.80 -17.54 -6.60
N SER A 458 3.99 -18.32 -5.51
CA SER A 458 4.67 -19.61 -5.58
C SER A 458 3.91 -20.64 -6.43
N GLN A 459 2.59 -20.74 -6.30
CA GLN A 459 1.79 -21.66 -7.13
C GLN A 459 1.75 -21.23 -8.59
N CYS A 460 1.63 -19.93 -8.87
CA CYS A 460 1.70 -19.40 -10.23
C CYS A 460 3.06 -19.70 -10.87
N ALA A 461 4.16 -19.48 -10.15
CA ALA A 461 5.49 -19.85 -10.62
C ALA A 461 5.58 -21.35 -10.95
N GLN A 462 5.03 -22.20 -10.07
CA GLN A 462 5.01 -23.64 -10.27
C GLN A 462 4.22 -24.04 -11.54
N VAL A 463 3.03 -23.49 -11.75
CA VAL A 463 2.21 -23.79 -12.93
C VAL A 463 2.89 -23.31 -14.21
N TRP A 464 3.45 -22.10 -14.24
CA TRP A 464 4.12 -21.55 -15.42
C TRP A 464 5.39 -22.33 -15.80
N ILE A 465 6.25 -22.63 -14.82
CA ILE A 465 7.51 -23.35 -15.07
C ILE A 465 7.21 -24.78 -15.53
N THR A 466 6.21 -25.45 -14.95
CA THR A 466 5.80 -26.80 -15.37
C THR A 466 5.09 -26.83 -16.73
N ALA A 467 4.26 -25.83 -17.05
CA ALA A 467 3.55 -25.77 -18.33
C ALA A 467 4.43 -25.40 -19.52
N ARG A 468 5.48 -24.61 -19.30
CA ARG A 468 6.40 -24.09 -20.34
C ARG A 468 7.82 -24.62 -20.14
N HIS A 469 7.94 -25.94 -20.01
CA HIS A 469 9.23 -26.61 -19.87
C HIS A 469 10.23 -26.17 -20.97
N GLY A 470 11.46 -25.83 -20.58
CA GLY A 470 12.53 -25.42 -21.50
C GLY A 470 12.56 -23.92 -21.88
N ARG A 471 11.60 -23.10 -21.44
CA ARG A 471 11.68 -21.64 -21.59
C ARG A 471 12.51 -21.01 -20.45
N PRO A 472 13.28 -19.94 -20.71
CA PRO A 472 14.04 -19.27 -19.67
C PRO A 472 13.09 -18.61 -18.66
N VAL A 473 13.34 -18.83 -17.37
CA VAL A 473 12.52 -18.32 -16.25
C VAL A 473 12.38 -16.79 -16.31
N SER A 474 13.40 -16.08 -16.83
CA SER A 474 13.37 -14.63 -17.01
C SER A 474 12.18 -14.13 -17.86
N ARG A 475 11.77 -14.87 -18.90
CA ARG A 475 10.60 -14.50 -19.72
C ARG A 475 9.29 -14.74 -18.99
N LEU A 476 9.22 -15.76 -18.14
CA LEU A 476 8.04 -16.05 -17.33
C LEU A 476 7.84 -14.99 -16.23
N LEU A 477 8.95 -14.45 -15.70
CA LEU A 477 8.92 -13.33 -14.75
C LEU A 477 8.29 -12.05 -15.34
N LEU A 478 8.42 -11.79 -16.64
CA LEU A 478 7.82 -10.62 -17.30
C LEU A 478 6.29 -10.63 -17.28
N VAL A 479 5.66 -11.81 -17.14
CA VAL A 479 4.21 -11.93 -16.97
C VAL A 479 3.87 -12.05 -15.48
N GLY A 480 4.62 -12.86 -14.74
CA GLY A 480 4.35 -13.15 -13.34
C GLY A 480 4.49 -11.94 -12.40
N LEU A 481 5.55 -11.14 -12.55
CA LEU A 481 5.82 -10.02 -11.63
C LEU A 481 4.83 -8.86 -11.79
N PRO A 482 4.50 -8.37 -13.02
CA PRO A 482 3.47 -7.34 -13.17
C PRO A 482 2.10 -7.81 -12.68
N SER A 483 1.75 -9.08 -12.91
CA SER A 483 0.51 -9.68 -12.40
C SER A 483 0.47 -9.66 -10.88
N ALA A 484 1.57 -10.06 -10.22
CA ALA A 484 1.70 -10.04 -8.77
C ALA A 484 1.64 -8.61 -8.20
N ALA A 485 2.28 -7.64 -8.87
CA ALA A 485 2.23 -6.23 -8.50
C ALA A 485 0.80 -5.67 -8.62
N LEU A 486 0.09 -5.99 -9.70
CA LEU A 486 -1.28 -5.55 -9.90
C LEU A 486 -2.21 -6.10 -8.81
N VAL A 487 -2.16 -7.40 -8.52
CA VAL A 487 -2.95 -8.00 -7.43
C VAL A 487 -2.64 -7.35 -6.08
N MET A 488 -1.35 -7.17 -5.76
CA MET A 488 -0.93 -6.60 -4.48
C MET A 488 -1.26 -5.10 -4.37
N SER A 489 -1.33 -4.38 -5.49
CA SER A 489 -1.77 -2.98 -5.49
C SER A 489 -3.25 -2.85 -5.10
N GLY A 490 -4.10 -3.79 -5.50
CA GLY A 490 -5.49 -3.85 -5.05
C GLY A 490 -5.63 -3.90 -3.53
N TRP A 491 -4.81 -4.76 -2.91
CA TRP A 491 -4.73 -4.83 -1.45
C TRP A 491 -4.30 -3.50 -0.83
N PHE A 492 -3.24 -2.87 -1.34
CA PHE A 492 -2.77 -1.58 -0.79
C PHE A 492 -3.79 -0.45 -0.97
N THR A 493 -4.48 -0.38 -2.11
CA THR A 493 -5.54 0.61 -2.34
C THR A 493 -6.73 0.39 -1.41
N TRP A 494 -7.19 -0.86 -1.28
CA TRP A 494 -8.27 -1.20 -0.37
C TRP A 494 -7.90 -0.96 1.10
N TRP A 495 -6.70 -1.39 1.52
CA TRP A 495 -6.23 -1.21 2.89
C TRP A 495 -6.18 0.27 3.24
N HIS A 496 -5.72 1.14 2.34
CA HIS A 496 -5.61 2.55 2.63
C HIS A 496 -6.97 3.22 2.90
N GLY A 497 -8.02 2.82 2.18
CA GLY A 497 -9.38 3.30 2.42
C GLY A 497 -10.12 2.46 3.47
N GLY A 498 -10.65 1.32 3.03
CA GLY A 498 -11.55 0.47 3.82
C GLY A 498 -10.88 -0.22 5.00
N GLY A 499 -9.75 -0.90 4.76
CA GLY A 499 -9.08 -1.72 5.78
C GLY A 499 -8.59 -0.89 6.97
N ALA A 500 -7.98 0.26 6.69
CA ALA A 500 -7.54 1.28 7.62
C ALA A 500 -8.67 1.79 8.49
N LEU A 501 -9.79 2.17 7.85
CA LEU A 501 -10.96 2.69 8.55
C LEU A 501 -11.63 1.63 9.43
N LEU A 502 -11.65 0.36 9.00
CA LEU A 502 -12.10 -0.76 9.83
C LEU A 502 -11.19 -0.96 11.05
N ALA A 503 -9.86 -0.89 10.86
CA ALA A 503 -8.90 -1.00 11.94
C ALA A 503 -9.04 0.15 12.96
N ALA A 504 -9.17 1.39 12.48
CA ALA A 504 -9.34 2.59 13.30
C ALA A 504 -10.65 2.66 14.09
N GLY A 505 -11.55 1.68 13.92
CA GLY A 505 -12.89 1.67 14.49
C GLY A 505 -13.85 2.36 13.55
N TRP A 506 -14.51 1.58 12.70
CA TRP A 506 -15.48 2.10 11.72
C TRP A 506 -16.49 3.02 12.44
N PRO A 507 -16.78 4.21 11.88
CA PRO A 507 -17.52 5.25 12.61
C PRO A 507 -18.97 4.89 12.92
N PHE A 508 -19.51 3.84 12.31
CA PHE A 508 -20.91 3.45 12.43
C PHE A 508 -21.08 2.05 12.99
N GLU A 509 -21.87 1.90 14.04
CA GLU A 509 -22.25 0.57 14.48
C GLU A 509 -23.26 -0.04 13.49
N PRO A 510 -23.19 -1.35 13.19
CA PRO A 510 -24.18 -2.01 12.33
C PRO A 510 -25.63 -1.76 12.78
N ASP A 511 -25.87 -1.61 14.08
CA ASP A 511 -27.18 -1.27 14.62
C ASP A 511 -27.64 0.15 14.26
N GLN A 512 -26.73 1.11 14.16
CA GLN A 512 -27.06 2.47 13.73
C GLN A 512 -27.42 2.50 12.24
N ILE A 513 -26.67 1.77 11.40
CA ILE A 513 -26.98 1.63 9.97
C ILE A 513 -28.32 0.91 9.79
N ARG A 514 -28.57 -0.16 10.56
CA ARG A 514 -29.86 -0.85 10.55
C ARG A 514 -31.00 0.07 10.96
N ALA A 515 -30.86 0.80 12.07
CA ALA A 515 -31.88 1.75 12.54
C ALA A 515 -32.12 2.88 11.52
N LEU A 516 -31.06 3.33 10.82
CA LEU A 516 -31.19 4.28 9.73
C LEU A 516 -32.01 3.67 8.58
N LEU A 517 -31.66 2.46 8.12
CA LEU A 517 -32.41 1.76 7.07
C LEU A 517 -33.88 1.54 7.46
N GLU A 518 -34.16 1.14 8.70
CA GLU A 518 -35.52 0.97 9.23
C GLU A 518 -36.31 2.29 9.27
N ARG A 519 -35.65 3.44 9.45
CA ARG A 519 -36.28 4.77 9.46
C ARG A 519 -36.45 5.36 8.06
N THR A 520 -35.46 5.19 7.19
CA THR A 520 -35.42 5.82 5.86
C THR A 520 -36.16 5.02 4.81
N VAL A 521 -36.26 3.70 4.99
CA VAL A 521 -36.88 2.80 4.03
C VAL A 521 -38.24 2.35 4.58
N THR A 522 -39.32 2.81 3.94
CA THR A 522 -40.69 2.45 4.32
C THR A 522 -40.96 0.95 4.09
N GLY A 523 -41.68 0.29 5.01
CA GLY A 523 -42.07 -1.14 4.92
C GLY A 523 -42.05 -1.89 6.27
N PRO A 524 -42.60 -3.13 6.34
CA PRO A 524 -42.66 -3.94 7.56
C PRO A 524 -41.28 -4.56 7.90
N ALA A 525 -40.36 -3.74 8.40
CA ALA A 525 -39.03 -4.16 8.83
C ALA A 525 -38.98 -5.29 9.89
N PRO A 526 -39.93 -5.43 10.84
CA PRO A 526 -39.83 -6.45 11.90
C PRO A 526 -39.70 -7.90 11.39
N GLY A 527 -40.29 -8.23 10.23
CA GLY A 527 -40.23 -9.57 9.64
C GLY A 527 -38.86 -9.94 9.02
N HIS A 528 -37.95 -8.98 8.85
CA HIS A 528 -36.69 -9.17 8.11
C HIS A 528 -35.45 -8.66 8.86
N ARG A 529 -35.56 -8.47 10.19
CA ARG A 529 -34.51 -7.90 11.04
C ARG A 529 -33.14 -8.56 10.87
N ASN A 530 -33.08 -9.89 10.77
CA ASN A 530 -31.82 -10.63 10.60
C ASN A 530 -31.13 -10.32 9.27
N VAL A 531 -31.91 -10.23 8.18
CA VAL A 531 -31.38 -9.88 6.86
C VAL A 531 -30.87 -8.44 6.86
N LEU A 532 -31.64 -7.52 7.44
CA LEU A 532 -31.22 -6.12 7.57
C LEU A 532 -29.98 -5.94 8.44
N THR A 533 -29.83 -6.73 9.49
CA THR A 533 -28.60 -6.76 10.31
C THR A 533 -27.41 -7.23 9.48
N GLY A 534 -27.58 -8.28 8.68
CA GLY A 534 -26.55 -8.76 7.76
C GLY A 534 -26.19 -7.72 6.70
N VAL A 535 -27.18 -7.06 6.09
CA VAL A 535 -26.98 -5.97 5.13
C VAL A 535 -26.23 -4.81 5.78
N ALA A 536 -26.67 -4.35 6.96
CA ALA A 536 -26.03 -3.26 7.69
C ALA A 536 -24.56 -3.57 8.05
N ALA A 537 -24.25 -4.81 8.41
CA ALA A 537 -22.89 -5.26 8.66
C ALA A 537 -22.03 -5.33 7.39
N MET A 538 -22.63 -5.67 6.24
CA MET A 538 -21.92 -5.82 4.96
C MET A 538 -21.75 -4.51 4.18
N ILE A 539 -22.63 -3.53 4.35
CA ILE A 539 -22.57 -2.24 3.63
C ILE A 539 -21.18 -1.60 3.70
N PRO A 540 -20.54 -1.43 4.88
CA PRO A 540 -19.19 -0.86 4.97
C PRO A 540 -18.16 -1.63 4.14
N VAL A 541 -18.23 -2.96 4.21
CA VAL A 541 -17.31 -3.86 3.51
C VAL A 541 -17.49 -3.72 2.00
N VAL A 542 -18.73 -3.83 1.51
CA VAL A 542 -19.09 -3.73 0.09
C VAL A 542 -18.74 -2.34 -0.46
N ALA A 543 -19.14 -1.27 0.23
CA ALA A 543 -18.86 0.11 -0.16
C ALA A 543 -17.35 0.38 -0.22
N SER A 544 -16.55 -0.23 0.66
CA SER A 544 -15.10 -0.08 0.60
C SER A 544 -14.46 -0.81 -0.59
N MET A 545 -15.03 -1.93 -1.03
CA MET A 545 -14.53 -2.71 -2.16
C MET A 545 -14.84 -2.05 -3.49
N THR A 546 -16.04 -1.45 -3.64
CA THR A 546 -16.44 -0.79 -4.88
C THR A 546 -15.61 0.47 -5.15
N LYS A 547 -15.01 1.08 -4.14
CA LYS A 547 -14.12 2.25 -4.30
C LYS A 547 -12.72 1.93 -4.81
N VAL A 548 -12.33 0.65 -4.89
CA VAL A 548 -11.00 0.25 -5.35
C VAL A 548 -10.93 0.27 -6.88
N PRO A 549 -10.08 1.10 -7.50
CA PRO A 549 -9.87 1.08 -8.93
C PRO A 549 -9.26 -0.26 -9.37
N LEU A 550 -9.62 -0.72 -10.57
CA LEU A 550 -9.14 -1.97 -11.17
C LEU A 550 -9.43 -3.25 -10.38
N ILE A 551 -10.30 -3.23 -9.37
CA ILE A 551 -10.54 -4.40 -8.51
C ILE A 551 -10.96 -5.64 -9.30
N LEU A 552 -11.83 -5.50 -10.32
CA LEU A 552 -12.22 -6.61 -11.18
C LEU A 552 -11.04 -7.13 -12.02
N VAL A 553 -10.15 -6.25 -12.50
CA VAL A 553 -8.93 -6.66 -13.22
C VAL A 553 -8.01 -7.44 -12.30
N GLN A 554 -7.84 -6.98 -11.05
CA GLN A 554 -6.99 -7.62 -10.05
C GLN A 554 -7.52 -9.02 -9.70
N VAL A 555 -8.84 -9.14 -9.49
CA VAL A 555 -9.51 -10.44 -9.29
C VAL A 555 -9.37 -11.32 -10.53
N ALA A 556 -9.58 -10.79 -11.73
CA ALA A 556 -9.40 -11.52 -12.97
C ALA A 556 -7.98 -12.09 -13.12
N VAL A 557 -6.96 -11.30 -12.79
CA VAL A 557 -5.55 -11.72 -12.82
C VAL A 557 -5.27 -12.89 -11.88
N LEU A 558 -5.91 -12.94 -10.70
CA LEU A 558 -5.73 -14.02 -9.73
C LEU A 558 -6.01 -15.42 -10.31
N TRP A 559 -6.99 -15.54 -11.22
CA TRP A 559 -7.39 -16.83 -11.77
C TRP A 559 -7.04 -17.00 -13.26
N LEU A 560 -7.11 -15.94 -14.08
CA LEU A 560 -6.83 -16.01 -15.52
C LEU A 560 -5.35 -16.26 -15.82
N VAL A 561 -4.42 -15.62 -15.11
CA VAL A 561 -2.98 -15.80 -15.35
C VAL A 561 -2.54 -17.26 -15.16
N PRO A 562 -2.86 -17.93 -14.03
CA PRO A 562 -2.56 -19.35 -13.91
C PRO A 562 -3.40 -20.24 -14.84
N LEU A 563 -4.66 -19.88 -15.16
CA LEU A 563 -5.48 -20.63 -16.11
C LEU A 563 -4.86 -20.62 -17.53
N ALA A 564 -4.37 -19.46 -17.96
CA ALA A 564 -3.68 -19.28 -19.24
C ALA A 564 -2.39 -20.13 -19.30
N ALA A 565 -1.62 -20.17 -18.20
CA ALA A 565 -0.47 -21.04 -18.07
C ALA A 565 -0.85 -22.52 -18.28
N TRP A 566 -1.92 -22.96 -17.63
CA TRP A 566 -2.46 -24.31 -17.76
C TRP A 566 -2.84 -24.63 -19.21
N ALA A 567 -3.55 -23.71 -19.87
CA ALA A 567 -4.01 -23.84 -21.25
C ALA A 567 -2.85 -23.91 -22.26
N ALA A 568 -1.75 -23.23 -21.99
CA ALA A 568 -0.61 -23.07 -22.89
C ALA A 568 0.43 -24.23 -22.86
N ARG A 569 0.07 -25.37 -22.25
CA ARG A 569 0.92 -26.57 -22.11
C ARG A 569 1.52 -27.00 -23.46
N SER A 570 2.85 -27.14 -23.53
CA SER A 570 3.51 -27.71 -24.72
C SER A 570 3.24 -29.23 -24.81
N SER A 571 2.91 -29.72 -26.00
CA SER A 571 2.66 -31.14 -26.29
C SER A 571 3.92 -31.94 -26.59
N SER A 572 5.10 -31.42 -26.25
CA SER A 572 6.38 -32.03 -26.61
C SER A 572 6.57 -33.38 -25.89
N GLY A 573 6.35 -34.48 -26.63
CA GLY A 573 6.54 -35.87 -26.22
C GLY A 573 7.99 -36.31 -26.06
N GLY A 574 8.82 -35.48 -25.43
CA GLY A 574 10.17 -35.84 -25.06
C GLY A 574 10.18 -36.52 -23.68
N VAL A 575 10.80 -37.69 -23.60
CA VAL A 575 11.11 -38.41 -22.36
C VAL A 575 11.94 -37.49 -21.46
N ALA A 576 11.28 -36.83 -20.50
CA ALA A 576 11.92 -35.97 -19.51
C ALA A 576 11.56 -36.48 -18.09
N PRO A 577 12.49 -36.36 -17.13
CA PRO A 577 12.45 -37.11 -15.88
C PRO A 577 11.30 -36.67 -14.96
N SER A 578 10.59 -37.67 -14.42
CA SER A 578 9.85 -37.83 -13.15
C SER A 578 9.16 -36.65 -12.43
N ALA A 579 9.09 -35.44 -12.99
CA ALA A 579 8.32 -34.35 -12.42
C ALA A 579 6.82 -34.65 -12.61
N PRO A 580 6.01 -34.63 -11.55
CA PRO A 580 4.59 -34.89 -11.69
C PRO A 580 3.94 -33.78 -12.55
N GLY A 581 3.45 -34.17 -13.73
CA GLY A 581 2.77 -33.26 -14.66
C GLY A 581 1.52 -32.59 -14.07
N LEU A 582 1.13 -31.46 -14.66
CA LEU A 582 -0.09 -30.73 -14.31
C LEU A 582 -1.34 -31.60 -14.57
N PRO A 583 -2.35 -31.56 -13.68
CA PRO A 583 -3.62 -32.27 -13.91
C PRO A 583 -4.36 -31.69 -15.13
N PRO A 584 -5.25 -32.46 -15.77
CA PRO A 584 -6.01 -32.01 -16.93
C PRO A 584 -6.93 -30.83 -16.57
N LEU A 585 -7.06 -29.86 -17.49
CA LEU A 585 -7.79 -28.60 -17.27
C LEU A 585 -9.22 -28.80 -16.78
N ARG A 586 -9.89 -29.85 -17.26
CA ARG A 586 -11.26 -30.19 -16.86
C ARG A 586 -11.41 -30.32 -15.34
N LEU A 587 -10.38 -30.80 -14.63
CA LEU A 587 -10.42 -30.93 -13.17
C LEU A 587 -10.27 -29.60 -12.42
N ALA A 588 -9.89 -28.51 -13.11
CA ALA A 588 -9.85 -27.17 -12.55
C ALA A 588 -11.12 -26.37 -12.86
N VAL A 589 -11.74 -26.58 -14.03
CA VAL A 589 -12.89 -25.79 -14.50
C VAL A 589 -14.24 -26.43 -14.17
N LEU A 590 -14.34 -27.76 -14.23
CA LEU A 590 -15.61 -28.48 -14.01
C LEU A 590 -16.29 -28.16 -12.67
N PRO A 591 -15.57 -28.08 -11.52
CA PRO A 591 -16.19 -27.70 -10.27
C PRO A 591 -16.87 -26.33 -10.33
N GLY A 592 -16.24 -25.37 -11.02
CA GLY A 592 -16.82 -24.03 -11.20
C GLY A 592 -18.07 -24.04 -12.07
N VAL A 593 -18.09 -24.81 -13.16
CA VAL A 593 -19.30 -24.96 -14.01
C VAL A 593 -20.46 -25.56 -13.21
N LEU A 594 -20.19 -26.61 -12.43
CA LEU A 594 -21.21 -27.21 -11.54
C LEU A 594 -21.70 -26.23 -10.49
N GLY A 595 -20.78 -25.44 -9.90
CA GLY A 595 -21.15 -24.34 -8.99
C GLY A 595 -22.04 -23.30 -9.67
N GLY A 596 -21.76 -22.96 -10.93
CA GLY A 596 -22.58 -22.04 -11.72
C GLY A 596 -24.00 -22.54 -11.92
N ILE A 597 -24.20 -23.83 -12.20
CA ILE A 597 -25.54 -24.45 -12.29
C ILE A 597 -26.28 -24.32 -10.94
N LEU A 598 -25.59 -24.59 -9.83
CA LEU A 598 -26.18 -24.42 -8.50
C LEU A 598 -26.53 -22.95 -8.19
N CYS A 599 -25.76 -21.98 -8.71
CA CYS A 599 -26.12 -20.56 -8.62
C CYS A 599 -27.43 -20.26 -9.38
N TRP A 600 -27.66 -20.86 -10.55
CA TRP A 600 -28.92 -20.69 -11.28
C TRP A 600 -30.09 -21.22 -10.46
N ASP A 601 -29.96 -22.43 -9.93
CA ASP A 601 -30.98 -23.04 -9.07
C ASP A 601 -31.27 -22.18 -7.84
N ALA A 602 -30.23 -21.60 -7.22
CA ALA A 602 -30.37 -20.70 -6.08
C ALA A 602 -31.04 -19.36 -6.42
N VAL A 603 -30.81 -18.80 -7.61
CA VAL A 603 -31.48 -17.58 -8.08
C VAL A 603 -32.96 -17.87 -8.35
N VAL A 604 -33.28 -19.00 -9.00
CA VAL A 604 -34.67 -19.45 -9.19
C VAL A 604 -35.37 -19.62 -7.84
N TRP A 605 -34.71 -20.28 -6.88
CA TRP A 605 -35.24 -20.45 -5.54
C TRP A 605 -35.47 -19.12 -4.82
N THR A 606 -34.52 -18.18 -4.94
CA THR A 606 -34.64 -16.83 -4.36
C THR A 606 -35.83 -16.08 -4.95
N GLN A 607 -36.03 -16.16 -6.27
CA GLN A 607 -37.16 -15.54 -6.94
C GLN A 607 -38.50 -16.17 -6.49
N ALA A 608 -38.56 -17.50 -6.40
CA ALA A 608 -39.74 -18.20 -5.91
C ALA A 608 -40.07 -17.89 -4.45
N TYR A 609 -39.04 -17.79 -3.60
CA TYR A 609 -39.18 -17.48 -2.17
C TYR A 609 -39.67 -16.06 -1.93
N LEU A 610 -39.16 -15.09 -2.69
CA LEU A 610 -39.51 -13.68 -2.53
C LEU A 610 -40.79 -13.27 -3.26
N HIS A 611 -41.21 -14.02 -4.29
CA HIS A 611 -42.47 -13.76 -5.00
C HIS A 611 -43.68 -13.53 -4.07
N PRO A 612 -44.00 -14.41 -3.09
CA PRO A 612 -45.15 -14.20 -2.22
C PRO A 612 -45.01 -13.02 -1.26
N LEU A 613 -43.80 -12.46 -1.11
CA LEU A 613 -43.50 -11.33 -0.22
C LEU A 613 -43.55 -9.97 -0.94
N ARG A 614 -44.05 -9.94 -2.17
CA ARG A 614 -44.18 -8.69 -2.93
C ARG A 614 -45.12 -7.71 -2.22
N PRO A 615 -44.75 -6.43 -2.09
CA PRO A 615 -45.61 -5.44 -1.47
C PRO A 615 -46.75 -5.04 -2.42
N ASP A 616 -47.97 -4.98 -1.88
CA ASP A 616 -49.16 -4.51 -2.61
C ASP A 616 -49.21 -2.98 -2.75
N THR A 617 -48.38 -2.25 -1.98
CA THR A 617 -48.34 -0.79 -1.94
C THR A 617 -46.97 -0.24 -2.32
N GLU A 618 -46.92 0.96 -2.90
CA GLU A 618 -45.67 1.62 -3.32
C GLU A 618 -44.68 1.80 -2.15
N GLN A 619 -45.18 1.97 -0.93
CA GLN A 619 -44.37 2.23 0.26
C GLN A 619 -43.46 1.04 0.65
N GLY A 620 -43.75 -0.19 0.26
CA GLY A 620 -42.93 -1.36 0.64
C GLY A 620 -41.79 -1.70 -0.33
N TRP A 621 -41.74 -1.08 -1.51
CA TRP A 621 -40.87 -1.52 -2.61
C TRP A 621 -39.39 -1.28 -2.35
N ALA A 622 -39.02 -0.19 -1.67
CA ALA A 622 -37.62 0.11 -1.40
C ALA A 622 -36.96 -0.94 -0.47
N LEU A 623 -37.67 -1.34 0.60
CA LEU A 623 -37.21 -2.40 1.51
C LEU A 623 -37.13 -3.74 0.78
N TYR A 624 -38.15 -4.05 -0.02
CA TYR A 624 -38.20 -5.28 -0.81
C TYR A 624 -37.04 -5.36 -1.82
N GLN A 625 -36.67 -4.26 -2.48
CA GLN A 625 -35.52 -4.22 -3.39
C GLN A 625 -34.19 -4.49 -2.67
N ILE A 626 -33.99 -3.95 -1.45
CA ILE A 626 -32.81 -4.23 -0.64
C ILE A 626 -32.75 -5.71 -0.28
N LEU A 627 -33.87 -6.29 0.15
CA LEU A 627 -33.96 -7.72 0.49
C LEU A 627 -33.70 -8.61 -0.73
N TYR A 628 -34.30 -8.29 -1.87
CA TYR A 628 -34.08 -9.02 -3.12
C TYR A 628 -32.61 -8.99 -3.53
N THR A 629 -31.99 -7.81 -3.51
CA THR A 629 -30.57 -7.62 -3.83
C THR A 629 -29.67 -8.42 -2.87
N ALA A 630 -29.99 -8.41 -1.57
CA ALA A 630 -29.24 -9.17 -0.56
C ALA A 630 -29.34 -10.69 -0.78
N TRP A 631 -30.53 -11.21 -1.10
CA TRP A 631 -30.70 -12.63 -1.36
C TRP A 631 -30.07 -13.06 -2.69
N LEU A 632 -30.13 -12.23 -3.73
CA LEU A 632 -29.41 -12.49 -4.99
C LEU A 632 -27.90 -12.58 -4.74
N PHE A 633 -27.34 -11.69 -3.92
CA PHE A 633 -25.94 -11.75 -3.53
C PHE A 633 -25.59 -13.09 -2.86
N VAL A 634 -26.43 -13.55 -1.91
CA VAL A 634 -26.26 -14.87 -1.26
C VAL A 634 -26.40 -16.03 -2.26
N ALA A 635 -27.36 -15.95 -3.18
CA ALA A 635 -27.59 -16.97 -4.21
C ALA A 635 -26.42 -17.10 -5.21
N LEU A 636 -25.67 -16.01 -5.44
CA LEU A 636 -24.52 -16.01 -6.33
C LEU A 636 -23.25 -16.53 -5.64
N VAL A 637 -23.04 -16.19 -4.37
CA VAL A 637 -21.80 -16.52 -3.63
C VAL A 637 -21.89 -17.85 -2.88
N GLY A 638 -23.04 -18.15 -2.27
CA GLY A 638 -23.25 -19.33 -1.44
C GLY A 638 -22.93 -20.65 -2.18
N PRO A 639 -23.51 -20.90 -3.37
CA PRO A 639 -23.25 -22.10 -4.15
C PRO A 639 -21.84 -22.21 -4.74
N ALA A 640 -21.02 -21.15 -4.70
CA ALA A 640 -19.60 -21.23 -5.08
C ALA A 640 -18.78 -22.02 -4.03
N ALA A 641 -19.23 -22.11 -2.77
CA ALA A 641 -18.55 -22.84 -1.72
C ALA A 641 -18.34 -24.35 -2.03
N PRO A 642 -19.36 -25.14 -2.42
CA PRO A 642 -19.16 -26.55 -2.79
C PRO A 642 -18.24 -26.72 -4.01
N ALA A 643 -18.29 -25.83 -5.01
CA ALA A 643 -17.39 -25.85 -6.16
C ALA A 643 -15.91 -25.71 -5.75
N VAL A 644 -15.65 -24.79 -4.83
CA VAL A 644 -14.33 -24.56 -4.25
C VAL A 644 -13.85 -25.76 -3.43
N LEU A 645 -14.70 -26.35 -2.59
CA LEU A 645 -14.36 -27.54 -1.79
C LEU A 645 -13.99 -28.72 -2.69
N LEU A 646 -14.77 -28.95 -3.75
CA LEU A 646 -14.51 -29.98 -4.75
C LEU A 646 -13.19 -29.73 -5.49
N ALA A 647 -12.94 -28.51 -5.96
CA ALA A 647 -11.70 -28.16 -6.66
C ALA A 647 -10.45 -28.39 -5.80
N SER A 648 -10.52 -28.00 -4.52
CA SER A 648 -9.45 -28.19 -3.53
C SER A 648 -9.14 -29.67 -3.28
N ALA A 649 -10.18 -30.52 -3.21
CA ALA A 649 -10.03 -31.96 -3.04
C ALA A 649 -9.41 -32.64 -4.27
N LEU A 650 -9.76 -32.19 -5.48
CA LEU A 650 -9.26 -32.73 -6.74
C LEU A 650 -7.82 -32.32 -7.06
N ASN A 651 -7.37 -31.15 -6.59
CA ASN A 651 -6.07 -30.57 -6.95
C ASN A 651 -5.18 -30.24 -5.74
N PRO A 652 -4.77 -31.23 -4.92
CA PRO A 652 -4.12 -30.98 -3.63
C PRO A 652 -2.76 -30.27 -3.70
N ARG A 653 -2.10 -30.23 -4.87
CA ARG A 653 -0.83 -29.53 -5.09
C ARG A 653 -1.01 -28.06 -5.51
N HIS A 654 -2.12 -27.70 -6.13
CA HIS A 654 -2.38 -26.37 -6.70
C HIS A 654 -3.71 -25.80 -6.18
N ARG A 655 -3.99 -26.06 -4.89
CA ARG A 655 -5.32 -25.84 -4.29
C ARG A 655 -5.81 -24.42 -4.48
N LEU A 656 -5.03 -23.45 -4.01
CA LEU A 656 -5.37 -22.03 -4.08
C LEU A 656 -5.73 -21.60 -5.50
N VAL A 657 -4.91 -21.94 -6.48
CA VAL A 657 -5.20 -21.56 -7.86
C VAL A 657 -6.45 -22.27 -8.40
N SER A 658 -6.62 -23.56 -8.11
CA SER A 658 -7.81 -24.30 -8.56
C SER A 658 -9.10 -23.83 -7.90
N THR A 659 -9.05 -23.43 -6.64
CA THR A 659 -10.22 -22.90 -5.93
C THR A 659 -10.58 -21.52 -6.41
N LEU A 660 -9.61 -20.65 -6.70
CA LEU A 660 -9.85 -19.35 -7.34
C LEU A 660 -10.52 -19.53 -8.70
N ILE A 661 -9.98 -20.41 -9.57
CA ILE A 661 -10.60 -20.68 -10.87
C ILE A 661 -12.05 -21.20 -10.70
N ALA A 662 -12.28 -22.14 -9.79
CA ALA A 662 -13.62 -22.69 -9.56
C ALA A 662 -14.61 -21.66 -9.01
N ALA A 663 -14.19 -20.83 -8.04
CA ALA A 663 -15.04 -19.79 -7.45
C ALA A 663 -15.49 -18.76 -8.50
N GLU A 664 -14.52 -18.24 -9.26
CA GLU A 664 -14.75 -17.17 -10.24
C GLU A 664 -15.59 -17.67 -11.42
N VAL A 665 -15.31 -18.89 -11.91
CA VAL A 665 -16.14 -19.51 -12.96
C VAL A 665 -17.56 -19.75 -12.47
N ALA A 666 -17.76 -20.18 -11.22
CA ALA A 666 -19.09 -20.39 -10.65
C ALA A 666 -19.89 -19.09 -10.56
N VAL A 667 -19.28 -18.03 -10.04
CA VAL A 667 -19.96 -16.72 -9.90
C VAL A 667 -20.25 -16.10 -11.26
N LEU A 668 -19.30 -16.09 -12.20
CA LEU A 668 -19.55 -15.55 -13.55
C LEU A 668 -20.64 -16.33 -14.30
N ALA A 669 -20.66 -17.66 -14.18
CA ALA A 669 -21.74 -18.48 -14.72
C ALA A 669 -23.08 -18.20 -14.03
N GLY A 670 -23.06 -17.98 -12.71
CA GLY A 670 -24.23 -17.56 -11.92
C GLY A 670 -24.80 -16.22 -12.37
N PHE A 671 -23.95 -15.22 -12.62
CA PHE A 671 -24.35 -13.92 -13.17
C PHE A 671 -25.00 -14.05 -14.55
N ALA A 672 -24.49 -14.92 -15.42
CA ALA A 672 -25.12 -15.18 -16.71
C ALA A 672 -26.55 -15.70 -16.54
N GLY A 673 -26.77 -16.62 -15.59
CA GLY A 673 -28.11 -17.11 -15.25
C GLY A 673 -29.01 -16.05 -14.64
N MET A 674 -28.47 -15.25 -13.71
CA MET A 674 -29.19 -14.13 -13.10
C MET A 674 -29.65 -13.13 -14.17
N VAL A 675 -28.79 -12.76 -15.13
CA VAL A 675 -29.19 -11.84 -16.22
C VAL A 675 -30.33 -12.43 -17.04
N VAL A 676 -30.29 -13.72 -17.38
CA VAL A 676 -31.39 -14.40 -18.10
C VAL A 676 -32.68 -14.39 -17.27
N LEU A 677 -32.62 -14.77 -15.99
CA LEU A 677 -33.79 -14.86 -15.12
C LEU A 677 -34.40 -13.51 -14.75
N VAL A 678 -33.57 -12.48 -14.54
CA VAL A 678 -34.03 -11.12 -14.23
C VAL A 678 -34.55 -10.42 -15.48
N SER A 679 -33.92 -10.62 -16.64
CA SER A 679 -34.39 -10.02 -17.89
C SER A 679 -35.72 -10.59 -18.40
N THR A 680 -36.05 -11.83 -18.00
CA THR A 680 -37.31 -12.54 -18.31
C THR A 680 -38.31 -12.53 -17.14
N ASP A 681 -38.05 -11.71 -16.11
CA ASP A 681 -38.94 -11.55 -14.96
C ASP A 681 -40.35 -11.10 -15.42
N GLY A 682 -41.40 -11.74 -14.88
CA GLY A 682 -42.79 -11.55 -15.33
C GLY A 682 -43.30 -12.62 -16.30
N CYS A 683 -42.42 -13.36 -16.98
CA CYS A 683 -42.83 -14.38 -17.96
C CYS A 683 -43.16 -15.74 -17.33
N VAL A 684 -42.53 -16.07 -16.20
CA VAL A 684 -42.85 -17.25 -15.40
C VAL A 684 -43.46 -16.78 -14.08
N ARG A 685 -44.79 -16.92 -13.95
CA ARG A 685 -45.56 -16.31 -12.85
C ARG A 685 -45.01 -16.66 -11.45
N PRO A 686 -44.64 -17.92 -11.12
CA PRO A 686 -44.06 -18.26 -9.83
C PRO A 686 -42.71 -17.59 -9.50
N LEU A 687 -42.03 -16.98 -10.48
CA LEU A 687 -40.69 -16.40 -10.33
C LEU A 687 -40.66 -14.87 -10.49
N ALA A 688 -41.79 -14.23 -10.75
CA ALA A 688 -41.85 -12.88 -11.32
C ALA A 688 -41.56 -11.69 -10.36
N VAL A 689 -40.50 -11.68 -9.55
CA VAL A 689 -40.25 -10.74 -8.45
C VAL A 689 -40.44 -9.24 -8.75
N LEU A 690 -39.98 -8.75 -9.89
CA LEU A 690 -39.88 -7.30 -10.20
C LEU A 690 -41.05 -6.78 -11.06
N GLY A 691 -41.73 -7.67 -11.79
CA GLY A 691 -42.78 -7.34 -12.74
C GLY A 691 -44.03 -8.19 -12.63
N SER A 692 -45.19 -7.59 -12.87
CA SER A 692 -46.47 -8.30 -12.96
C SER A 692 -46.76 -8.83 -14.37
N SER A 693 -46.11 -8.27 -15.39
CA SER A 693 -46.26 -8.65 -16.80
C SER A 693 -44.94 -9.09 -17.41
N CYS A 694 -45.01 -10.05 -18.34
CA CYS A 694 -43.86 -10.49 -19.13
C CYS A 694 -43.34 -9.34 -20.00
N GLY A 695 -42.06 -9.00 -19.87
CA GLY A 695 -41.40 -7.97 -20.67
C GLY A 695 -39.89 -7.94 -20.42
N SER A 696 -39.12 -7.45 -21.39
CA SER A 696 -37.66 -7.37 -21.24
C SER A 696 -37.29 -6.38 -20.13
N ARG A 697 -36.57 -6.87 -19.12
CA ARG A 697 -36.09 -6.08 -17.96
C ARG A 697 -34.57 -5.95 -17.95
N LEU A 698 -33.94 -5.98 -19.13
CA LEU A 698 -32.49 -5.94 -19.28
C LEU A 698 -31.82 -4.76 -18.53
N PRO A 699 -32.38 -3.53 -18.50
CA PRO A 699 -31.79 -2.43 -17.72
C PRO A 699 -31.75 -2.69 -16.20
N ALA A 700 -32.79 -3.33 -15.65
CA ALA A 700 -32.85 -3.69 -14.23
C ALA A 700 -31.86 -4.82 -13.90
N ALA A 701 -31.76 -5.81 -14.79
CA ALA A 701 -30.74 -6.86 -14.69
C ALA A 701 -29.33 -6.26 -14.69
N TRP A 702 -29.05 -5.32 -15.60
CA TRP A 702 -27.75 -4.65 -15.69
C TRP A 702 -27.42 -3.82 -14.45
N SER A 703 -28.37 -3.03 -13.95
CA SER A 703 -28.20 -2.26 -12.70
C SER A 703 -27.87 -3.16 -11.50
N THR A 704 -28.49 -4.36 -11.45
CA THR A 704 -28.21 -5.36 -10.42
C THR A 704 -26.81 -5.97 -10.58
N VAL A 705 -26.37 -6.21 -11.83
CA VAL A 705 -24.99 -6.64 -12.11
C VAL A 705 -23.99 -5.59 -11.64
N GLU A 706 -24.17 -4.32 -12.00
CA GLU A 706 -23.26 -3.24 -11.60
C GLU A 706 -23.09 -3.15 -10.08
N LEU A 707 -24.18 -3.34 -9.33
CA LEU A 707 -24.17 -3.29 -7.87
C LEU A 707 -23.50 -4.52 -7.24
N LEU A 708 -23.76 -5.73 -7.75
CA LEU A 708 -23.39 -6.99 -7.10
C LEU A 708 -22.10 -7.64 -7.61
N LEU A 709 -21.69 -7.35 -8.84
CA LEU A 709 -20.60 -8.06 -9.51
C LEU A 709 -19.27 -7.95 -8.75
N THR A 710 -18.86 -6.73 -8.44
CA THR A 710 -17.61 -6.46 -7.72
C THR A 710 -17.55 -7.13 -6.35
N PRO A 711 -18.50 -6.92 -5.43
CA PRO A 711 -18.45 -7.59 -4.13
C PRO A 711 -18.56 -9.12 -4.25
N ALA A 712 -19.34 -9.65 -5.21
CA ALA A 712 -19.52 -11.09 -5.35
C ALA A 712 -18.23 -11.77 -5.80
N LEU A 713 -17.52 -11.23 -6.80
CA LEU A 713 -16.25 -11.78 -7.27
C LEU A 713 -15.16 -11.65 -6.19
N VAL A 714 -15.05 -10.50 -5.52
CA VAL A 714 -14.06 -10.34 -4.43
C VAL A 714 -14.31 -11.33 -3.29
N ILE A 715 -15.56 -11.49 -2.86
CA ILE A 715 -15.90 -12.42 -1.77
C ILE A 715 -15.71 -13.87 -2.21
N ALA A 716 -16.02 -14.21 -3.46
CA ALA A 716 -15.74 -15.54 -4.02
C ALA A 716 -14.24 -15.86 -4.03
N ALA A 717 -13.38 -14.91 -4.42
CA ALA A 717 -11.93 -15.06 -4.34
C ALA A 717 -11.45 -15.32 -2.90
N VAL A 718 -11.97 -14.56 -1.93
CA VAL A 718 -11.66 -14.72 -0.50
C VAL A 718 -12.10 -16.09 -0.01
N CYS A 719 -13.33 -16.51 -0.30
CA CYS A 719 -13.85 -17.84 0.01
C CYS A 719 -12.99 -18.96 -0.60
N GLY A 720 -12.56 -18.78 -1.86
CA GLY A 720 -11.64 -19.66 -2.57
C GLY A 720 -10.30 -19.83 -1.84
N GLY A 721 -9.74 -18.72 -1.33
CA GLY A 721 -8.53 -18.72 -0.52
C GLY A 721 -8.70 -19.42 0.83
N VAL A 722 -9.74 -19.08 1.57
CA VAL A 722 -10.04 -19.65 2.90
C VAL A 722 -10.24 -21.17 2.82
N ALA A 723 -11.04 -21.64 1.87
CA ALA A 723 -11.28 -23.07 1.70
C ALA A 723 -10.01 -23.85 1.31
N ALA A 724 -9.13 -23.25 0.51
CA ALA A 724 -7.84 -23.87 0.19
C ALA A 724 -6.98 -24.08 1.46
N VAL A 725 -7.01 -23.13 2.41
CA VAL A 725 -6.34 -23.27 3.71
C VAL A 725 -6.99 -24.35 4.57
N LEU A 726 -8.31 -24.29 4.77
CA LEU A 726 -9.05 -25.21 5.65
C LEU A 726 -8.89 -26.66 5.18
N VAL A 727 -9.13 -26.94 3.90
CA VAL A 727 -8.94 -28.29 3.33
C VAL A 727 -7.45 -28.68 3.39
N GLY A 728 -6.54 -27.71 3.21
CA GLY A 728 -5.10 -27.86 3.41
C GLY A 728 -4.74 -28.44 4.78
N LEU A 729 -5.31 -27.89 5.84
CA LEU A 729 -5.10 -28.31 7.22
C LEU A 729 -5.72 -29.68 7.50
N LEU A 730 -6.96 -29.91 7.06
CA LEU A 730 -7.71 -31.15 7.31
C LEU A 730 -7.13 -32.37 6.56
N SER A 731 -6.56 -32.16 5.38
CA SER A 731 -6.02 -33.24 4.54
C SER A 731 -4.59 -33.67 4.88
N ARG A 732 -4.03 -33.24 6.03
CA ARG A 732 -2.71 -33.69 6.52
C ARG A 732 -2.69 -35.14 6.99
N VAL A 733 -3.81 -35.86 6.90
CA VAL A 733 -3.88 -37.31 7.15
C VAL A 733 -3.07 -38.05 6.07
N PRO A 734 -2.07 -38.87 6.42
CA PRO A 734 -1.27 -39.61 5.45
C PRO A 734 -2.17 -40.58 4.68
N ARG A 735 -2.39 -40.31 3.39
CA ARG A 735 -3.03 -41.29 2.51
C ARG A 735 -2.00 -42.36 2.14
N PRO A 736 -2.34 -43.66 2.26
CA PRO A 736 -1.45 -44.72 1.82
C PRO A 736 -1.10 -44.52 0.34
N ARG A 737 0.19 -44.64 0.02
CA ARG A 737 0.73 -44.62 -1.34
C ARG A 737 0.11 -45.79 -2.12
N ARG A 738 -1.07 -45.60 -2.73
CA ARG A 738 -1.55 -46.54 -3.73
C ARG A 738 -0.61 -46.49 -4.93
N GLY A 739 -0.03 -47.64 -5.26
CA GLY A 739 0.83 -47.84 -6.42
C GLY A 739 0.17 -47.24 -7.66
N ARG A 740 0.89 -46.35 -8.33
CA ARG A 740 0.40 -45.61 -9.49
C ARG A 740 0.48 -46.55 -10.69
N ALA A 741 -0.61 -47.23 -11.02
CA ALA A 741 -0.77 -47.87 -12.31
C ALA A 741 -0.60 -46.80 -13.40
N ALA A 742 0.21 -47.08 -14.42
CA ALA A 742 0.41 -46.20 -15.56
C ALA A 742 -0.95 -45.87 -16.19
N ALA A 743 -1.38 -44.61 -16.06
CA ALA A 743 -2.62 -44.18 -16.68
C ALA A 743 -2.45 -44.31 -18.21
N PRO A 744 -3.45 -44.86 -18.93
CA PRO A 744 -3.38 -44.98 -20.38
C PRO A 744 -3.13 -43.61 -21.02
N ALA A 745 -2.38 -43.59 -22.11
CA ALA A 745 -2.12 -42.37 -22.87
C ALA A 745 -3.40 -41.99 -23.64
N TRP A 746 -4.21 -41.09 -23.09
CA TRP A 746 -5.37 -40.55 -23.80
C TRP A 746 -4.88 -39.65 -24.94
N SER A 747 -5.37 -39.91 -26.16
CA SER A 747 -4.99 -39.22 -27.39
C SER A 747 -5.31 -37.72 -27.32
N ALA A 748 -4.42 -36.92 -27.91
CA ALA A 748 -4.39 -35.46 -27.86
C ALA A 748 -5.41 -34.78 -28.82
N GLY A 749 -6.61 -35.33 -28.97
CA GLY A 749 -7.69 -34.72 -29.76
C GLY A 749 -8.52 -33.76 -28.91
N GLY A 750 -8.27 -32.45 -29.00
CA GLY A 750 -9.10 -31.44 -28.31
C GLY A 750 -8.42 -30.12 -27.94
N THR A 751 -7.25 -29.81 -28.48
CA THR A 751 -6.52 -28.57 -28.18
C THR A 751 -7.26 -27.31 -28.65
N ALA A 752 -8.06 -27.39 -29.72
CA ALA A 752 -8.85 -26.27 -30.25
C ALA A 752 -10.03 -25.88 -29.33
N LEU A 753 -10.91 -26.83 -28.99
CA LEU A 753 -12.05 -26.58 -28.09
C LEU A 753 -11.60 -26.04 -26.72
N ARG A 754 -10.48 -26.57 -26.20
CA ARG A 754 -9.87 -26.08 -24.96
C ARG A 754 -9.44 -24.62 -25.04
N ARG A 755 -8.85 -24.20 -26.16
CA ARG A 755 -8.45 -22.80 -26.41
C ARG A 755 -9.66 -21.90 -26.60
N ILE A 756 -10.73 -22.40 -27.22
CA ILE A 756 -11.99 -21.67 -27.40
C ILE A 756 -12.68 -21.40 -26.06
N VAL A 757 -12.82 -22.41 -25.19
CA VAL A 757 -13.47 -22.22 -23.87
C VAL A 757 -12.67 -21.27 -22.98
N VAL A 758 -11.34 -21.43 -22.91
CA VAL A 758 -10.49 -20.50 -22.14
C VAL A 758 -10.50 -19.10 -22.77
N GLY A 759 -10.49 -19.01 -24.11
CA GLY A 759 -10.62 -17.76 -24.84
C GLY A 759 -11.92 -17.04 -24.53
N ALA A 760 -13.05 -17.75 -24.50
CA ALA A 760 -14.35 -17.19 -24.15
C ALA A 760 -14.38 -16.68 -22.70
N LEU A 761 -13.87 -17.45 -21.74
CA LEU A 761 -13.77 -17.02 -20.33
C LEU A 761 -12.88 -15.78 -20.16
N VAL A 762 -11.74 -15.74 -20.86
CA VAL A 762 -10.83 -14.57 -20.87
C VAL A 762 -11.54 -13.37 -21.50
N SER A 763 -12.22 -13.55 -22.64
CA SER A 763 -12.92 -12.46 -23.34
C SER A 763 -14.06 -11.88 -22.51
N VAL A 764 -14.88 -12.71 -21.85
CA VAL A 764 -15.96 -12.26 -20.97
C VAL A 764 -15.39 -11.47 -19.79
N ALA A 765 -14.38 -12.01 -19.11
CA ALA A 765 -13.73 -11.32 -18.00
C ALA A 765 -13.09 -9.99 -18.44
N MET A 766 -12.41 -9.98 -19.59
CA MET A 766 -11.83 -8.75 -20.15
C MET A 766 -12.90 -7.72 -20.52
N LEU A 767 -13.99 -8.13 -21.16
CA LEU A 767 -15.09 -7.23 -21.53
C LEU A 767 -15.71 -6.58 -20.30
N VAL A 768 -16.00 -7.38 -19.26
CA VAL A 768 -16.49 -6.88 -17.97
C VAL A 768 -15.52 -5.87 -17.36
N THR A 769 -14.22 -6.15 -17.34
CA THR A 769 -13.23 -5.23 -16.79
C THR A 769 -13.07 -3.94 -17.61
N ILE A 770 -13.15 -4.02 -18.94
CA ILE A 770 -13.01 -2.85 -19.83
C ILE A 770 -14.24 -1.95 -19.66
N SER A 771 -15.44 -2.51 -19.59
CA SER A 771 -16.67 -1.76 -19.36
C SER A 771 -16.65 -1.01 -18.02
N GLU A 772 -16.21 -1.66 -16.93
CA GLU A 772 -16.07 -0.99 -15.64
C GLU A 772 -15.05 0.15 -15.69
N VAL A 773 -13.87 -0.08 -16.29
CA VAL A 773 -12.84 0.96 -16.44
C VAL A 773 -13.37 2.14 -17.26
N ALA A 774 -14.11 1.89 -18.34
CA ALA A 774 -14.71 2.93 -19.16
C ALA A 774 -15.78 3.74 -18.41
N LEU A 775 -16.64 3.08 -17.62
CA LEU A 775 -17.65 3.74 -16.79
C LEU A 775 -17.00 4.63 -15.73
N ARG A 776 -15.99 4.12 -15.02
CA ARG A 776 -15.26 4.87 -13.98
C ARG A 776 -14.41 6.02 -14.53
N LEU A 777 -13.96 5.95 -15.79
CA LEU A 777 -13.31 7.08 -16.45
C LEU A 777 -14.31 8.17 -16.85
N HIS A 778 -15.59 7.81 -17.03
CA HIS A 778 -16.65 8.74 -17.41
C HIS A 778 -17.27 9.46 -16.20
N GLU A 779 -17.29 8.83 -15.02
CA GLU A 779 -17.66 9.48 -13.76
C GLU A 779 -16.66 10.60 -13.44
N ARG A 780 -17.02 11.84 -13.79
CA ARG A 780 -16.37 13.03 -13.24
C ARG A 780 -16.53 12.96 -11.72
N ALA A 781 -15.43 13.13 -10.99
CA ALA A 781 -15.45 13.27 -9.54
C ALA A 781 -16.37 14.44 -9.15
N ALA A 782 -17.66 14.16 -8.94
CA ALA A 782 -18.55 15.07 -8.25
C ALA A 782 -18.00 15.28 -6.83
N PRO A 783 -18.27 16.42 -6.17
CA PRO A 783 -17.86 16.64 -4.78
C PRO A 783 -18.67 15.71 -3.84
N GLU A 784 -18.28 14.43 -3.84
CA GLU A 784 -18.82 13.33 -3.03
C GLU A 784 -18.72 13.65 -1.53
N SER A 785 -17.76 14.50 -1.15
CA SER A 785 -17.57 15.00 0.22
C SER A 785 -18.82 15.66 0.78
N GLN A 786 -19.58 16.42 -0.01
CA GLN A 786 -20.80 17.08 0.46
C GLN A 786 -21.96 16.11 0.63
N ALA A 787 -22.12 15.13 -0.26
CA ALA A 787 -23.19 14.13 -0.15
C ALA A 787 -22.97 13.22 1.07
N VAL A 788 -21.72 12.77 1.29
CA VAL A 788 -21.35 11.95 2.44
C VAL A 788 -21.46 12.74 3.75
N SER A 789 -21.03 14.02 3.78
CA SER A 789 -21.17 14.88 4.98
C SER A 789 -22.62 15.15 5.36
N ARG A 790 -23.56 15.17 4.40
CA ARG A 790 -25.00 15.30 4.67
C ARG A 790 -25.65 14.01 5.17
N MET A 791 -25.08 12.85 4.81
CA MET A 791 -25.55 11.54 5.29
C MET A 791 -24.95 11.15 6.65
N LEU A 792 -23.84 11.77 7.04
CA LEU A 792 -23.21 11.60 8.34
C LEU A 792 -24.08 12.31 9.40
N PRO A 793 -24.54 11.60 10.46
CA PRO A 793 -25.12 12.27 11.61
C PRO A 793 -24.07 13.21 12.22
N PRO A 794 -24.48 14.37 12.77
CA PRO A 794 -23.54 15.23 13.49
C PRO A 794 -22.88 14.41 14.59
N ALA A 795 -21.56 14.57 14.74
CA ALA A 795 -20.83 13.93 15.83
C ALA A 795 -21.54 14.26 17.16
N PRO A 796 -21.73 13.29 18.07
CA PRO A 796 -22.40 13.55 19.33
C PRO A 796 -21.70 14.72 20.03
N ALA A 797 -22.48 15.70 20.49
CA ALA A 797 -21.97 16.86 21.20
C ALA A 797 -21.45 16.42 22.58
N VAL A 798 -20.24 15.89 22.62
CA VAL A 798 -19.53 15.59 23.86
C VAL A 798 -19.16 16.93 24.50
N ALA A 799 -19.47 17.08 25.79
CA ALA A 799 -19.11 18.28 26.52
C ALA A 799 -17.58 18.48 26.51
N VAL A 800 -17.15 19.60 25.93
CA VAL A 800 -15.74 19.99 25.83
C VAL A 800 -15.37 20.84 27.06
N SER A 801 -14.16 20.67 27.58
CA SER A 801 -13.69 21.49 28.71
C SER A 801 -13.64 22.98 28.34
N ALA A 802 -13.84 23.87 29.32
CA ALA A 802 -13.77 25.32 29.10
C ALA A 802 -12.42 25.76 28.52
N GLU A 803 -11.33 25.11 28.94
CA GLU A 803 -9.99 25.40 28.42
C GLU A 803 -9.82 24.96 26.97
N THR A 804 -10.25 23.75 26.61
CA THR A 804 -10.22 23.31 25.21
C THR A 804 -11.09 24.21 24.33
N LYS A 805 -12.28 24.58 24.80
CA LYS A 805 -13.20 25.49 24.11
C LYS A 805 -12.56 26.85 23.83
N ARG A 806 -11.89 27.43 24.83
CA ARG A 806 -11.15 28.69 24.72
C ARG A 806 -10.08 28.60 23.63
N VAL A 807 -9.29 27.53 23.61
CA VAL A 807 -8.23 27.31 22.62
C VAL A 807 -8.77 27.01 21.21
N GLN A 808 -9.92 26.33 21.11
CA GLN A 808 -10.62 26.13 19.83
C GLN A 808 -11.08 27.45 19.22
N ILE A 809 -11.68 28.33 20.03
CA ILE A 809 -12.13 29.66 19.59
C ILE A 809 -10.94 30.54 19.21
N ALA A 810 -9.89 30.57 20.03
CA ALA A 810 -8.66 31.30 19.71
C ALA A 810 -8.04 30.81 18.38
N SER A 811 -8.09 29.50 18.13
CA SER A 811 -7.63 28.90 16.87
C SER A 811 -8.55 29.27 15.70
N TRP A 812 -9.87 29.20 15.86
CA TRP A 812 -10.84 29.60 14.83
C TRP A 812 -10.64 31.05 14.41
N GLU A 813 -10.43 31.96 15.36
CA GLU A 813 -10.11 33.35 15.05
C GLU A 813 -8.77 33.48 14.29
N ARG A 814 -7.70 32.89 14.84
CA ARG A 814 -6.33 33.03 14.33
C ARG A 814 -6.16 32.47 12.92
N TYR A 815 -6.79 31.35 12.61
CA TYR A 815 -6.61 30.62 11.35
C TYR A 815 -7.65 30.98 10.28
N GLY A 816 -8.30 32.15 10.38
CA GLY A 816 -9.12 32.69 9.30
C GLY A 816 -10.31 33.53 9.77
N GLY A 817 -10.96 33.16 10.86
CA GLY A 817 -12.19 33.83 11.34
C GLY A 817 -12.01 35.34 11.55
N ARG A 818 -10.89 35.75 12.15
CA ARG A 818 -10.55 37.16 12.36
C ARG A 818 -10.35 37.93 11.05
N GLY A 819 -9.62 37.32 10.11
CA GLY A 819 -9.38 37.92 8.80
C GLY A 819 -10.68 38.06 7.99
N LEU A 820 -11.60 37.10 8.14
CA LEU A 820 -12.92 37.16 7.52
C LEU A 820 -13.75 38.31 8.10
N LEU A 821 -13.90 38.39 9.42
CA LEU A 821 -14.64 39.47 10.09
C LEU A 821 -14.07 40.86 9.74
N GLY A 822 -12.74 41.01 9.76
CA GLY A 822 -12.07 42.27 9.40
C GLY A 822 -12.28 42.67 7.93
N ARG A 823 -12.23 41.70 7.00
CA ARG A 823 -12.44 41.95 5.57
C ARG A 823 -13.84 42.48 5.29
N PHE A 824 -14.87 41.94 5.93
CA PHE A 824 -16.23 42.47 5.80
C PHE A 824 -16.32 43.93 6.24
N SER A 825 -15.76 44.26 7.40
CA SER A 825 -15.73 45.65 7.90
C SER A 825 -15.09 46.58 6.88
N THR A 826 -13.94 46.20 6.32
CA THR A 826 -13.26 47.01 5.30
C THR A 826 -14.09 47.19 4.02
N GLU A 827 -14.78 46.15 3.54
CA GLU A 827 -15.64 46.29 2.35
C GLU A 827 -16.91 47.11 2.64
N MET A 828 -17.44 47.06 3.87
CA MET A 828 -18.52 47.93 4.32
C MET A 828 -18.06 49.39 4.38
N ASP A 829 -16.87 49.68 4.89
CA ASP A 829 -16.31 51.04 4.91
C ASP A 829 -16.17 51.61 3.48
N LYS A 830 -15.78 50.78 2.52
CA LYS A 830 -15.73 51.16 1.09
C LYS A 830 -17.11 51.42 0.50
N LEU A 831 -18.11 50.62 0.88
CA LEU A 831 -19.49 50.84 0.46
C LEU A 831 -20.01 52.18 1.00
N ILE A 832 -19.76 52.46 2.28
CA ILE A 832 -20.12 53.73 2.92
C ILE A 832 -19.40 54.91 2.25
N ALA A 833 -18.10 54.79 2.00
CA ALA A 833 -17.34 55.83 1.30
C ALA A 833 -17.86 56.08 -0.13
N ALA A 834 -18.22 55.02 -0.86
CA ALA A 834 -18.81 55.14 -2.19
C ALA A 834 -20.15 55.89 -2.13
N MET A 835 -21.00 55.56 -1.15
CA MET A 835 -22.27 56.28 -0.94
C MET A 835 -22.04 57.76 -0.58
N GLN A 836 -21.05 58.05 0.28
CA GLN A 836 -20.72 59.42 0.68
C GLN A 836 -20.34 60.28 -0.53
N VAL A 837 -19.46 59.76 -1.41
CA VAL A 837 -19.06 60.44 -2.64
C VAL A 837 -20.26 60.66 -3.55
N SER A 838 -21.14 59.66 -3.70
CA SER A 838 -22.35 59.79 -4.51
C SER A 838 -23.34 60.83 -3.96
N ILE A 839 -23.42 60.98 -2.63
CA ILE A 839 -24.21 62.02 -1.96
C ILE A 839 -23.59 63.40 -2.21
N ASP A 840 -22.28 63.53 -2.02
CA ASP A 840 -21.56 64.81 -2.14
C ASP A 840 -21.55 65.35 -3.59
N THR A 841 -21.63 64.45 -4.57
CA THR A 841 -21.64 64.77 -6.01
C THR A 841 -23.04 64.80 -6.63
N ALA A 842 -24.10 64.58 -5.83
CA ALA A 842 -25.47 64.50 -6.32
C ALA A 842 -25.90 65.81 -7.01
N SER A 843 -26.29 65.73 -8.27
CA SER A 843 -26.88 66.85 -9.03
C SER A 843 -28.36 66.54 -9.33
N ASN A 844 -29.23 67.55 -9.16
CA ASN A 844 -30.68 67.42 -9.35
C ASN A 844 -31.40 66.40 -8.44
N GLY A 845 -30.84 66.09 -7.26
CA GLY A 845 -31.49 65.23 -6.25
C GLY A 845 -31.44 63.73 -6.54
N ARG A 846 -30.72 63.30 -7.58
CA ARG A 846 -30.44 61.87 -7.87
C ARG A 846 -29.00 61.52 -7.48
N VAL A 847 -28.86 60.50 -6.64
CA VAL A 847 -27.57 59.99 -6.12
C VAL A 847 -27.09 58.85 -7.03
N ASP A 848 -25.96 58.98 -7.71
CA ASP A 848 -25.47 57.87 -8.55
C ASP A 848 -25.00 56.68 -7.68
N ILE A 849 -25.72 55.57 -7.71
CA ILE A 849 -25.37 54.36 -6.91
C ILE A 849 -24.38 53.43 -7.63
N SER A 850 -24.01 53.72 -8.89
CA SER A 850 -23.08 52.91 -9.69
C SER A 850 -21.73 52.62 -9.01
N PRO A 851 -21.10 53.58 -8.29
CA PRO A 851 -19.83 53.34 -7.60
C PRO A 851 -19.88 52.24 -6.53
N ALA A 852 -21.06 52.00 -5.93
CA ALA A 852 -21.25 51.00 -4.88
C ALA A 852 -21.16 49.55 -5.39
N ARG A 853 -21.33 49.33 -6.69
CA ARG A 853 -21.37 47.99 -7.31
C ARG A 853 -20.15 47.14 -6.94
N ALA A 854 -18.95 47.72 -7.02
CA ALA A 854 -17.70 47.00 -6.78
C ALA A 854 -17.62 46.48 -5.34
N ALA A 855 -18.00 47.32 -4.35
CA ALA A 855 -18.06 46.93 -2.95
C ALA A 855 -19.13 45.84 -2.72
N CYS A 856 -20.31 45.97 -3.33
CA CYS A 856 -21.36 44.97 -3.19
C CYS A 856 -20.99 43.60 -3.78
N VAL A 857 -20.28 43.56 -4.91
CA VAL A 857 -19.71 42.31 -5.44
C VAL A 857 -18.64 41.73 -4.51
N ALA A 858 -17.78 42.56 -3.94
CA ALA A 858 -16.72 42.15 -3.01
C ALA A 858 -17.30 41.56 -1.72
N ILE A 859 -18.34 42.19 -1.15
CA ILE A 859 -19.10 41.70 0.01
C ILE A 859 -19.74 40.33 -0.31
N GLY A 860 -20.27 40.15 -1.52
CA GLY A 860 -20.82 38.85 -1.96
C GLY A 860 -19.75 37.77 -2.10
N GLY A 861 -18.55 38.15 -2.55
CA GLY A 861 -17.37 37.29 -2.54
C GLY A 861 -16.99 36.86 -1.13
N PHE A 862 -17.03 37.79 -0.18
CA PHE A 862 -16.85 37.50 1.25
C PHE A 862 -17.87 36.49 1.79
N GLY A 863 -19.17 36.70 1.55
CA GLY A 863 -20.20 35.76 2.02
C GLY A 863 -19.98 34.33 1.53
N ARG A 864 -19.46 34.14 0.31
CA ARG A 864 -19.11 32.81 -0.24
C ARG A 864 -17.88 32.19 0.42
N ASP A 865 -16.85 32.98 0.70
CA ASP A 865 -15.65 32.50 1.39
C ASP A 865 -15.97 32.12 2.85
N ALA A 866 -16.81 32.93 3.53
CA ALA A 866 -17.25 32.70 4.89
C ALA A 866 -18.12 31.43 5.03
N GLU A 867 -19.00 31.16 4.06
CA GLU A 867 -19.79 29.91 4.00
C GLU A 867 -18.93 28.66 3.86
N ARG A 868 -17.76 28.77 3.20
CA ARG A 868 -16.80 27.66 3.06
C ARG A 868 -15.86 27.51 4.25
N TYR A 869 -15.89 28.45 5.21
CA TYR A 869 -15.03 28.43 6.38
C TYR A 869 -15.57 27.49 7.47
N PHE A 870 -14.76 27.25 8.50
CA PHE A 870 -15.16 26.43 9.64
C PHE A 870 -16.41 26.99 10.33
N ARG A 871 -17.28 26.07 10.78
CA ARG A 871 -18.29 26.36 11.79
C ARG A 871 -17.62 26.87 13.06
N VAL A 872 -18.29 27.78 13.76
CA VAL A 872 -17.78 28.26 15.05
C VAL A 872 -17.83 27.07 16.03
N PRO A 873 -16.75 26.77 16.77
CA PRO A 873 -16.74 25.73 17.81
C PRO A 873 -17.65 26.03 19.01
N ASP A 874 -18.79 26.69 18.83
CA ASP A 874 -19.81 27.05 19.80
C ASP A 874 -21.18 27.10 19.15
N ALA A 875 -22.20 26.46 19.74
CA ALA A 875 -23.51 26.33 19.10
C ALA A 875 -24.20 27.70 18.89
N GLU A 876 -24.23 28.54 19.93
CA GLU A 876 -24.79 29.91 19.85
C GLU A 876 -23.95 30.81 18.92
N GLY A 877 -22.63 30.66 18.97
CA GLY A 877 -21.72 31.34 18.05
C GLY A 877 -21.92 30.92 16.59
N ASP A 878 -22.12 29.63 16.32
CA ASP A 878 -22.32 29.10 14.97
C ASP A 878 -23.66 29.55 14.42
N GLU A 879 -24.73 29.55 15.22
CA GLU A 879 -26.02 30.09 14.82
C GLU A 879 -25.90 31.57 14.39
N SER A 880 -25.19 32.37 15.20
CA SER A 880 -24.94 33.78 14.89
C SER A 880 -24.09 33.94 13.61
N TRP A 881 -23.09 33.07 13.42
CA TRP A 881 -22.24 33.05 12.23
C TRP A 881 -23.01 32.67 10.95
N GLN A 882 -23.85 31.65 11.00
CA GLN A 882 -24.69 31.24 9.87
C GLN A 882 -25.70 32.34 9.51
N ARG A 883 -26.32 32.98 10.51
CA ARG A 883 -27.23 34.11 10.30
C ARG A 883 -26.50 35.30 9.67
N TYR A 884 -25.31 35.61 10.18
CA TYR A 884 -24.44 36.65 9.64
C TYR A 884 -24.12 36.41 8.15
N ILE A 885 -23.70 35.19 7.78
CA ILE A 885 -23.43 34.80 6.39
C ILE A 885 -24.68 34.93 5.52
N ALA A 886 -25.84 34.47 6.00
CA ALA A 886 -27.09 34.53 5.25
C ALA A 886 -27.49 35.97 4.91
N LEU A 887 -27.41 36.88 5.89
CA LEU A 887 -27.71 38.32 5.70
C LEU A 887 -26.76 38.96 4.69
N ILE A 888 -25.46 38.67 4.76
CA ILE A 888 -24.46 39.19 3.80
C ILE A 888 -24.75 38.73 2.38
N ARG A 889 -25.05 37.44 2.20
CA ARG A 889 -25.33 36.90 0.87
C ARG A 889 -26.60 37.49 0.27
N GLN A 890 -27.62 37.69 1.09
CA GLN A 890 -28.86 38.32 0.65
C GLN A 890 -28.66 39.80 0.35
N GLY A 891 -28.10 40.57 1.29
CA GLY A 891 -27.83 42.00 1.14
C GLY A 891 -26.92 42.31 -0.05
N SER A 892 -25.84 41.55 -0.24
CA SER A 892 -24.97 41.73 -1.42
C SER A 892 -25.68 41.46 -2.75
N ARG A 893 -26.47 40.39 -2.85
CA ARG A 893 -27.23 40.10 -4.08
C ARG A 893 -28.21 41.22 -4.40
N ASN A 894 -28.96 41.65 -3.40
CA ASN A 894 -29.92 42.74 -3.54
C ASN A 894 -29.23 44.05 -3.91
N CYS A 895 -28.06 44.35 -3.32
CA CYS A 895 -27.29 45.54 -3.66
C CYS A 895 -26.80 45.51 -5.12
N VAL A 896 -26.24 44.38 -5.59
CA VAL A 896 -25.80 44.27 -6.99
C VAL A 896 -26.98 44.40 -7.95
N GLU A 897 -28.10 43.74 -7.66
CA GLU A 897 -29.32 43.84 -8.46
C GLU A 897 -29.89 45.26 -8.48
N ALA A 898 -29.86 45.95 -7.34
CA ALA A 898 -30.28 47.33 -7.23
C ALA A 898 -29.42 48.26 -8.09
N VAL A 899 -28.10 48.14 -8.02
CA VAL A 899 -27.20 48.96 -8.84
C VAL A 899 -27.33 48.64 -10.33
N ASP A 900 -27.47 47.36 -10.70
CA ASP A 900 -27.63 46.94 -12.10
C ASP A 900 -28.97 47.42 -12.71
N ARG A 901 -29.98 47.68 -11.89
CA ARG A 901 -31.30 48.18 -12.32
C ARG A 901 -31.54 49.66 -12.03
N ASP A 902 -30.58 50.35 -11.41
CA ASP A 902 -30.75 51.71 -10.89
C ASP A 902 -31.95 51.85 -9.92
N ASP A 903 -32.21 50.81 -9.12
CA ASP A 903 -33.31 50.76 -8.14
C ASP A 903 -32.84 51.20 -6.74
N HIS A 904 -33.03 52.48 -6.44
CA HIS A 904 -32.65 53.05 -5.15
C HIS A 904 -33.39 52.45 -3.95
N THR A 905 -34.65 52.01 -4.11
CA THR A 905 -35.42 51.45 -2.99
C THR A 905 -34.84 50.11 -2.58
N LEU A 906 -34.54 49.26 -3.56
CA LEU A 906 -33.85 48.00 -3.32
C LEU A 906 -32.43 48.22 -2.80
N PHE A 907 -31.75 49.27 -3.26
CA PHE A 907 -30.41 49.63 -2.78
C PHE A 907 -30.41 49.95 -1.29
N TYR A 908 -31.26 50.87 -0.82
CA TYR A 908 -31.34 51.21 0.61
C TYR A 908 -31.75 50.02 1.46
N ALA A 909 -32.74 49.23 1.03
CA ALA A 909 -33.13 47.99 1.72
C ALA A 909 -31.98 46.97 1.80
N SER A 910 -31.11 46.92 0.78
CA SER A 910 -29.93 46.05 0.79
C SER A 910 -28.84 46.55 1.75
N VAL A 911 -28.67 47.87 1.89
CA VAL A 911 -27.75 48.49 2.86
C VAL A 911 -28.22 48.21 4.28
N ASP A 912 -29.51 48.34 4.57
CA ASP A 912 -30.09 48.00 5.88
C ASP A 912 -29.85 46.52 6.24
N GLN A 913 -30.00 45.61 5.27
CA GLN A 913 -29.70 44.19 5.45
C GLN A 913 -28.21 43.94 5.75
N LEU A 914 -27.30 44.70 5.13
CA LEU A 914 -25.87 44.61 5.40
C LEU A 914 -25.50 45.23 6.75
N GLU A 915 -26.23 46.24 7.22
CA GLU A 915 -26.11 46.78 8.57
C GLU A 915 -26.61 45.78 9.63
N ASP A 916 -27.71 45.07 9.36
CA ASP A 916 -28.17 43.95 10.19
C ASP A 916 -27.15 42.83 10.27
N ALA A 917 -26.44 42.56 9.17
CA ALA A 917 -25.30 41.65 9.20
C ALA A 917 -24.21 42.18 10.14
N LEU A 918 -23.83 43.46 10.04
CA LEU A 918 -22.84 44.06 10.95
C LEU A 918 -23.25 43.92 12.43
N ARG A 919 -24.51 44.20 12.76
CA ARG A 919 -25.07 44.00 14.11
C ARG A 919 -24.94 42.55 14.58
N THR A 920 -25.29 41.60 13.71
CA THR A 920 -25.16 40.15 14.00
C THR A 920 -23.69 39.77 14.21
N GLY A 921 -22.78 40.33 13.43
CA GLY A 921 -21.33 40.15 13.58
C GLY A 921 -20.81 40.66 14.94
N ILE A 922 -21.31 41.79 15.42
CA ILE A 922 -20.97 42.33 16.76
C ILE A 922 -21.44 41.40 17.88
N VAL A 923 -22.65 40.82 17.76
CA VAL A 923 -23.17 39.83 18.71
C VAL A 923 -22.27 38.59 18.75
N LEU A 924 -21.85 38.10 17.59
CA LEU A 924 -20.89 37.00 17.48
C LEU A 924 -19.56 37.34 18.17
N ILE A 925 -18.94 38.48 17.84
CA ILE A 925 -17.66 38.91 18.44
C ILE A 925 -17.77 38.99 19.97
N ARG A 926 -18.86 39.57 20.49
CA ARG A 926 -19.10 39.65 21.94
C ARG A 926 -19.15 38.25 22.56
N ARG A 927 -19.84 37.30 21.93
CA ARG A 927 -19.87 35.90 22.39
C ARG A 927 -18.48 35.27 22.37
N LEU A 928 -17.71 35.43 21.30
CA LEU A 928 -16.35 34.91 21.22
C LEU A 928 -15.45 35.47 22.34
N ASN A 929 -15.56 36.78 22.62
CA ASN A 929 -14.79 37.43 23.68
C ASN A 929 -15.18 36.97 25.09
N THR A 930 -16.42 36.55 25.32
CA THR A 930 -16.80 35.93 26.62
C THR A 930 -16.14 34.57 26.83
N LEU A 931 -15.94 33.81 25.74
CA LEU A 931 -15.34 32.48 25.80
C LEU A 931 -13.81 32.51 25.73
N HIS A 932 -13.25 33.58 25.18
CA HIS A 932 -11.82 33.86 25.10
C HIS A 932 -11.54 35.33 25.43
N PRO A 933 -11.47 35.70 26.73
CA PRO A 933 -11.21 37.08 27.15
C PRO A 933 -9.84 37.55 26.66
N GLY A 934 -9.81 38.67 25.94
CA GLY A 934 -8.59 39.16 25.24
C GLY A 934 -8.40 38.57 23.84
N GLY A 935 -9.33 37.71 23.38
CA GLY A 935 -9.68 37.56 21.97
C GLY A 935 -10.25 38.88 21.42
N LEU A 936 -10.22 38.99 20.09
CA LEU A 936 -10.51 40.17 19.26
C LEU A 936 -10.92 41.48 19.93
#